data_AF-A0A1Y4NZI0-F1
#
_entry.id   AF-A0A1Y4NZI0-F1
#
_cell.length_a   1.000
_cell.length_b   1.000
_cell.length_c   1.000
_cell.angle_alpha   90.00
_cell.angle_beta   90.00
_cell.angle_gamma   90.00
#
_symmetry.space_group_name_H-M   'P 1'
#
loop_
_entity.id
_entity.type
_entity.pdbx_description
1 polymer ?
#
loop_
_entity_poly.entity_id
_entity_poly.type
_entity_poly.pdbx_seq_one_letter_code
_entity_poly.pdbx_strand_id
1 'polypeptide(L)'
;MNRTVSVLEKRRCTGCASCFNKCPVNAITMQYDREGFIYPVIAEKKCVNCGQCFNVCPELNTASTQKLIHSEGTCYATMADDEIRAVSSSGGMFTLLAEKILDDGGVVAGAAYSDDYMEVSHIIVDGKDGLKKLRGSKYVQSAIGSVYKDLLQELKQGRKVLFVGCPCQVAGLYSFLGQDWANLYTADLVCHGANSLTAYQSFVKETAKGRKVKEVNFRDKTVYGWSTPTTIYFEDGTVFNAAWNESKWNDGFLKGIINRPCCSTCHYAQRNRVADLTLGDFWQIHRWNEECNDWKGTSLVLVNTAKGEQIFNNVSGRMKLCQKAPLDFAVQYNGQLVRPNRAHPGRKFFFHHLEKDGYHKSLWYGQKWHYDVGLVGWWFAANYGSVLTYYALGKILDDMDMLALMIRIPKLDGGTKWEPVTEENIKFMEKYFPVSKERSIEQLDECNRFCDAFMLGSDQLWVQNYVNLVGYTFFLDFAADDKKKIAYATSLGYEKYQGSEEEKCIASTYLKRFNAISVRETSGTVICQESFGVNAVRMLDPVFLCNISHYDELAQNSTLDTNEKYILCYILDPSDEKRKAVEYVEKKLGMKAKVVLDMKTYDHSKARWGMDNVVDRPSIEDFIKLIKNSSFLVSDSHHGICFGLIYHINFICIANRSRGYTRFESLFNLLRIRKHMVDNAAEIIENDSLFEKIDYEMVDQILEHERDRSLTWLKEALNSDRSPEMNTQDQLLVNYMNHSRKLEWENKRLKNELQKLKK
;
A
#
# COMPACT_ATOMS: atom_id res chain seq x y z
N MET A 1 24.36 4.47 21.14
CA MET A 1 23.69 4.11 19.88
C MET A 1 23.34 2.63 19.90
N ASN A 2 22.13 2.25 19.50
CA ASN A 2 21.74 0.84 19.36
C ASN A 2 22.60 0.18 18.27
N ARG A 3 23.38 -0.87 18.62
CA ARG A 3 24.29 -1.58 17.69
C ARG A 3 23.74 -2.96 17.35
N THR A 4 22.44 -3.06 17.11
CA THR A 4 21.80 -4.33 16.75
C THR A 4 21.22 -4.26 15.34
N VAL A 5 20.80 -5.41 14.80
CA VAL A 5 20.16 -5.48 13.47
C VAL A 5 18.80 -4.77 13.43
N SER A 6 18.22 -4.39 14.57
CA SER A 6 16.93 -3.68 14.64
C SER A 6 16.97 -2.29 14.01
N VAL A 7 18.16 -1.71 13.80
CA VAL A 7 18.34 -0.43 13.11
C VAL A 7 18.15 -0.53 11.59
N LEU A 8 18.12 -1.75 11.04
CA LEU A 8 17.87 -1.96 9.61
C LEU A 8 16.39 -1.82 9.32
N GLU A 9 16.03 -0.89 8.44
CA GLU A 9 14.67 -0.78 7.92
C GLU A 9 14.20 -2.13 7.34
N LYS A 10 13.01 -2.57 7.75
CA LYS A 10 12.42 -3.85 7.33
C LYS A 10 12.46 -4.05 5.80
N ARG A 11 12.14 -3.02 5.02
CA ARG A 11 12.14 -3.05 3.55
C ARG A 11 13.50 -3.35 2.91
N ARG A 12 14.61 -3.16 3.66
CA ARG A 12 16.00 -3.38 3.18
C ARG A 12 16.56 -4.74 3.56
N CYS A 13 16.09 -5.36 4.64
CA CYS A 13 16.53 -6.71 5.04
C CYS A 13 16.43 -7.68 3.86
N THR A 14 17.27 -8.70 3.72
CA THR A 14 17.14 -9.72 2.66
C THR A 14 16.67 -11.07 3.18
N GLY A 15 16.55 -11.23 4.49
CA GLY A 15 16.22 -12.51 5.14
C GLY A 15 17.35 -13.54 5.08
N CYS A 16 18.60 -13.12 4.82
CA CYS A 16 19.76 -14.01 4.69
C CYS A 16 20.21 -14.69 6.01
N ALA A 17 19.63 -14.31 7.15
CA ALA A 17 19.88 -14.89 8.48
C ALA A 17 21.33 -14.82 9.02
N SER A 18 22.21 -13.98 8.45
CA SER A 18 23.57 -13.80 9.00
C SER A 18 23.55 -13.30 10.45
N CYS A 19 22.64 -12.38 10.79
CA CYS A 19 22.45 -11.87 12.14
C CYS A 19 22.07 -12.97 13.14
N PHE A 20 21.13 -13.85 12.75
CA PHE A 20 20.72 -15.01 13.52
C PHE A 20 21.91 -15.97 13.75
N ASN A 21 22.61 -16.31 12.67
CA ASN A 21 23.73 -17.25 12.73
C ASN A 21 24.93 -16.71 13.52
N LYS A 22 25.17 -15.39 13.54
CA LYS A 22 26.28 -14.80 14.30
C LYS A 22 25.96 -14.53 15.77
N CYS A 23 24.69 -14.53 16.18
CA CYS A 23 24.32 -14.16 17.54
C CYS A 23 24.92 -15.15 18.58
N PRO A 24 25.81 -14.70 19.49
CA PRO A 24 26.51 -15.60 20.41
C PRO A 24 25.64 -16.09 21.56
N VAL A 25 24.56 -15.37 21.87
CA VAL A 25 23.66 -15.63 23.00
C VAL A 25 22.27 -16.10 22.56
N ASN A 26 22.11 -16.43 21.27
CA ASN A 26 20.83 -16.87 20.68
C ASN A 26 19.64 -15.94 21.03
N ALA A 27 19.89 -14.63 21.03
CA ALA A 27 18.88 -13.61 21.29
C ALA A 27 18.04 -13.26 20.06
N ILE A 28 18.34 -13.82 18.88
CA ILE A 28 17.64 -13.53 17.63
C ILE A 28 16.87 -14.78 17.20
N THR A 29 15.63 -14.61 16.79
CA THR A 29 14.84 -15.61 16.05
C THR A 29 14.48 -15.07 14.67
N MET A 30 14.23 -15.95 13.70
CA MET A 30 13.78 -15.55 12.37
C MET A 30 12.29 -15.88 12.25
N GLN A 31 11.46 -14.86 12.03
CA GLN A 31 9.99 -15.01 12.02
C GLN A 31 9.40 -14.45 10.72
N TYR A 32 8.37 -15.12 10.21
CA TYR A 32 7.60 -14.64 9.06
C TYR A 32 6.67 -13.50 9.47
N ASP A 33 6.53 -12.51 8.61
CA ASP A 33 5.48 -11.49 8.75
C ASP A 33 4.19 -11.90 8.03
N ARG A 34 3.17 -11.02 8.08
CA ARG A 34 1.88 -11.25 7.39
C ARG A 34 2.01 -11.49 5.88
N GLU A 35 3.04 -10.92 5.26
CA GLU A 35 3.31 -11.08 3.84
C GLU A 35 4.12 -12.35 3.54
N GLY A 36 4.49 -13.15 4.55
CA GLY A 36 5.23 -14.39 4.36
C GLY A 36 6.71 -14.21 4.07
N PHE A 37 7.31 -13.09 4.48
CA PHE A 37 8.76 -12.88 4.40
C PHE A 37 9.39 -12.98 5.79
N ILE A 38 10.59 -13.57 5.85
CA ILE A 38 11.29 -13.84 7.11
C ILE A 38 12.19 -12.67 7.54
N TYR A 39 12.12 -12.30 8.83
CA TYR A 39 12.84 -11.19 9.45
C TYR A 39 13.42 -11.55 10.83
N PRO A 40 14.52 -10.92 11.25
CA PRO A 40 15.07 -11.11 12.59
C PRO A 40 14.21 -10.41 13.66
N VAL A 41 13.89 -11.13 14.73
CA VAL A 41 13.24 -10.62 15.95
C VAL A 41 14.19 -10.80 17.12
N ILE A 42 14.46 -9.72 17.85
CA ILE A 42 15.41 -9.70 18.97
C ILE A 42 14.65 -9.87 20.29
N ALA A 43 15.04 -10.86 21.08
CA ALA A 43 14.60 -11.01 22.46
C ALA A 43 15.45 -10.11 23.36
N GLU A 44 14.94 -8.91 23.67
CA GLU A 44 15.65 -7.86 24.41
C GLU A 44 16.29 -8.36 25.72
N LYS A 45 15.57 -9.21 26.48
CA LYS A 45 16.08 -9.79 27.74
C LYS A 45 17.31 -10.69 27.58
N LYS A 46 17.54 -11.25 26.38
CA LYS A 46 18.71 -12.08 26.07
C LYS A 46 19.82 -11.29 25.39
N CYS A 47 19.51 -10.13 24.81
CA CYS A 47 20.45 -9.37 24.01
C CYS A 47 21.51 -8.71 24.91
N VAL A 48 22.78 -9.03 24.66
CA VAL A 48 23.92 -8.40 25.36
C VAL A 48 24.50 -7.21 24.59
N ASN A 49 23.78 -6.72 23.57
CA ASN A 49 24.16 -5.57 22.73
C ASN A 49 25.62 -5.61 22.19
N CYS A 50 26.11 -6.80 21.84
CA CYS A 50 27.52 -7.03 21.45
C CYS A 50 27.92 -6.48 20.07
N GLY A 51 26.99 -5.96 19.25
CA GLY A 51 27.31 -5.43 17.92
C GLY A 51 27.41 -6.47 16.79
N GLN A 52 27.48 -7.77 17.09
CA GLN A 52 27.82 -8.76 16.06
C GLN A 52 26.77 -8.87 14.94
N CYS A 53 25.48 -8.85 15.29
CA CYS A 53 24.40 -8.92 14.30
C CYS A 53 24.35 -7.71 13.36
N PHE A 54 24.75 -6.54 13.87
CA PHE A 54 24.92 -5.33 13.07
C PHE A 54 26.10 -5.47 12.11
N ASN A 55 27.26 -5.92 12.61
CA ASN A 55 28.51 -5.99 11.84
C ASN A 55 28.46 -7.01 10.69
N VAL A 56 27.73 -8.11 10.84
CA VAL A 56 27.62 -9.15 9.78
C VAL A 56 26.46 -8.93 8.82
N CYS A 57 25.61 -7.94 9.04
CA CYS A 57 24.46 -7.70 8.16
C CYS A 57 24.96 -7.07 6.84
N PRO A 58 24.79 -7.73 5.68
CA PRO A 58 25.27 -7.17 4.41
C PRO A 58 24.61 -5.82 4.07
N GLU A 59 23.34 -5.69 4.45
CA GLU A 59 22.52 -4.52 4.11
C GLU A 59 22.80 -3.31 4.99
N LEU A 60 23.38 -3.50 6.18
CA LEU A 60 23.90 -2.41 7.02
C LEU A 60 25.33 -2.03 6.65
N ASN A 61 26.08 -2.93 6.01
CA ASN A 61 27.50 -2.78 5.70
C ASN A 61 27.76 -2.84 4.19
N THR A 62 26.93 -2.15 3.40
CA THR A 62 26.95 -2.23 1.93
C THR A 62 28.31 -1.91 1.33
N ALA A 63 29.07 -0.98 1.90
CA ALA A 63 30.43 -0.66 1.46
C ALA A 63 31.40 -1.85 1.58
N SER A 64 31.29 -2.65 2.65
CA SER A 64 32.08 -3.87 2.82
C SER A 64 31.59 -4.96 1.87
N THR A 65 30.28 -5.12 1.75
CA THR A 65 29.66 -6.09 0.86
C THR A 65 29.94 -5.82 -0.62
N GLN A 66 30.12 -4.55 -1.01
CA GLN A 66 30.49 -4.21 -2.38
C GLN A 66 31.85 -4.79 -2.79
N LYS A 67 32.76 -5.03 -1.82
CA LYS A 67 34.05 -5.69 -2.06
C LYS A 67 33.92 -7.19 -2.32
N LEU A 68 32.77 -7.80 -1.98
CA LEU A 68 32.47 -9.20 -2.30
C LEU A 68 32.02 -9.37 -3.74
N ILE A 69 31.73 -8.29 -4.46
CA ILE A 69 31.32 -8.34 -5.85
C ILE A 69 32.59 -8.39 -6.71
N HIS A 70 32.79 -9.52 -7.39
CA HIS A 70 33.95 -9.78 -8.23
C HIS A 70 33.89 -8.98 -9.54
N SER A 71 35.03 -8.89 -10.22
CA SER A 71 35.05 -8.41 -11.60
C SER A 71 34.17 -9.28 -12.50
N GLU A 72 33.88 -8.76 -13.68
CA GLU A 72 33.09 -9.48 -14.68
C GLU A 72 33.64 -10.88 -14.95
N GLY A 73 32.79 -11.90 -14.74
CA GLY A 73 33.15 -13.30 -14.94
C GLY A 73 33.11 -13.74 -16.40
N THR A 74 33.84 -14.81 -16.71
CA THR A 74 33.79 -15.41 -18.06
C THR A 74 32.49 -16.19 -18.24
N CYS A 75 31.77 -15.90 -19.33
CA CYS A 75 30.49 -16.50 -19.65
C CYS A 75 30.61 -17.76 -20.52
N TYR A 76 29.89 -18.81 -20.14
CA TYR A 76 29.81 -20.09 -20.85
C TYR A 76 28.37 -20.55 -21.03
N ALA A 77 28.12 -21.20 -22.17
CA ALA A 77 26.98 -22.07 -22.41
C ALA A 77 27.36 -23.51 -22.10
N THR A 78 26.64 -24.15 -21.17
CA THR A 78 26.95 -25.51 -20.75
C THR A 78 25.75 -26.46 -20.81
N MET A 79 26.03 -27.70 -21.18
CA MET A 79 25.10 -28.82 -21.11
C MET A 79 25.81 -30.05 -20.53
N ALA A 80 25.24 -30.62 -19.48
CA ALA A 80 25.51 -31.98 -19.06
C ALA A 80 24.81 -32.99 -19.99
N ASP A 81 25.06 -34.27 -19.74
CA ASP A 81 24.34 -35.35 -20.42
C ASP A 81 22.83 -35.28 -20.22
N ASP A 82 22.10 -35.87 -21.16
CA ASP A 82 20.64 -35.76 -21.25
C ASP A 82 19.92 -36.27 -19.99
N GLU A 83 20.42 -37.32 -19.35
CA GLU A 83 19.88 -37.87 -18.11
C GLU A 83 19.97 -36.85 -16.95
N ILE A 84 21.11 -36.18 -16.80
CA ILE A 84 21.30 -35.13 -15.79
C ILE A 84 20.39 -33.93 -16.10
N ARG A 85 20.28 -33.55 -17.38
CA ARG A 85 19.44 -32.42 -17.79
C ARG A 85 17.96 -32.72 -17.61
N ALA A 86 17.51 -33.96 -17.80
CA ALA A 86 16.10 -34.35 -17.62
C ALA A 86 15.59 -34.04 -16.20
N VAL A 87 16.44 -34.23 -15.18
CA VAL A 87 16.12 -33.97 -13.77
C VAL A 87 16.64 -32.62 -13.24
N SER A 88 17.14 -31.76 -14.13
CA SER A 88 17.68 -30.43 -13.78
C SER A 88 16.81 -29.32 -14.38
N SER A 89 16.82 -28.14 -13.75
CA SER A 89 16.11 -26.97 -14.30
C SER A 89 16.57 -26.64 -15.71
N SER A 90 17.88 -26.65 -15.95
CA SER A 90 18.54 -26.13 -17.15
C SER A 90 19.57 -27.14 -17.71
N GLY A 91 20.74 -26.67 -18.14
CA GLY A 91 21.86 -27.48 -18.64
C GLY A 91 22.54 -28.40 -17.62
N GLY A 92 22.11 -28.48 -16.36
CA GLY A 92 22.59 -29.48 -15.40
C GLY A 92 23.85 -29.12 -14.61
N MET A 93 24.35 -27.89 -14.74
CA MET A 93 25.59 -27.44 -14.10
C MET A 93 25.63 -27.64 -12.58
N PHE A 94 24.53 -27.37 -11.87
CA PHE A 94 24.42 -27.59 -10.42
C PHE A 94 24.78 -29.03 -10.04
N THR A 95 24.21 -30.00 -10.75
CA THR A 95 24.42 -31.42 -10.48
C THR A 95 25.89 -31.80 -10.65
N LEU A 96 26.54 -31.34 -11.72
CA LEU A 96 27.95 -31.62 -11.97
C LEU A 96 28.86 -31.09 -10.84
N LEU A 97 28.63 -29.84 -10.41
CA LEU A 97 29.38 -29.22 -9.31
C LEU A 97 29.16 -29.97 -7.99
N ALA A 98 27.89 -30.28 -7.69
CA ALA A 98 27.50 -30.93 -6.46
C ALA A 98 28.08 -32.35 -6.36
N GLU A 99 27.98 -33.14 -7.43
CA GLU A 99 28.58 -34.48 -7.47
C GLU A 99 30.09 -34.43 -7.31
N LYS A 100 30.79 -33.48 -7.93
CA LYS A 100 32.25 -33.36 -7.77
C LYS A 100 32.66 -33.11 -6.31
N ILE A 101 31.89 -32.30 -5.59
CA ILE A 101 32.15 -31.96 -4.19
C ILE A 101 31.87 -33.15 -3.28
N LEU A 102 30.78 -33.88 -3.54
CA LEU A 102 30.44 -35.10 -2.80
C LEU A 102 31.43 -36.24 -3.07
N ASP A 103 31.90 -36.39 -4.31
CA ASP A 103 32.95 -37.35 -4.68
C ASP A 103 34.28 -37.09 -3.96
N ASP A 104 34.52 -35.84 -3.57
CA ASP A 104 35.68 -35.44 -2.75
C ASP A 104 35.42 -35.55 -1.24
N GLY A 105 34.33 -36.21 -0.82
CA GLY A 105 33.93 -36.32 0.59
C GLY A 105 33.41 -35.03 1.22
N GLY A 106 33.05 -34.03 0.40
CA GLY A 106 32.51 -32.75 0.83
C GLY A 106 31.01 -32.77 1.14
N VAL A 107 30.43 -31.59 1.36
CA VAL A 107 28.99 -31.36 1.53
C VAL A 107 28.46 -30.34 0.54
N VAL A 108 27.16 -30.43 0.25
CA VAL A 108 26.44 -29.48 -0.61
C VAL A 108 25.27 -28.89 0.17
N ALA A 109 25.18 -27.56 0.21
CA ALA A 109 24.09 -26.84 0.82
C ALA A 109 23.25 -26.14 -0.26
N GLY A 110 21.93 -26.33 -0.22
CA GLY A 110 21.00 -25.78 -1.20
C GLY A 110 19.55 -25.80 -0.72
N ALA A 111 18.65 -25.20 -1.51
CA ALA A 111 17.23 -25.12 -1.16
C ALA A 111 16.49 -26.45 -1.42
N ALA A 112 15.69 -26.89 -0.44
CA ALA A 112 14.82 -28.06 -0.50
C ALA A 112 13.41 -27.68 -0.05
N TYR A 113 12.41 -28.40 -0.57
CA TYR A 113 11.06 -28.35 -0.02
C TYR A 113 11.00 -29.09 1.32
N SER A 114 10.07 -28.69 2.19
CA SER A 114 9.55 -29.56 3.25
C SER A 114 8.87 -30.79 2.65
N ASP A 115 8.68 -31.84 3.44
CA ASP A 115 8.08 -33.10 2.96
C ASP A 115 6.64 -32.91 2.45
N ASP A 116 5.92 -31.90 2.95
CA ASP A 116 4.57 -31.52 2.51
C ASP A 116 4.55 -30.49 1.36
N TYR A 117 5.73 -30.06 0.88
CA TYR A 117 5.90 -29.03 -0.14
C TYR A 117 5.31 -27.66 0.22
N MET A 118 5.06 -27.38 1.49
CA MET A 118 4.48 -26.09 1.92
C MET A 118 5.52 -25.04 2.30
N GLU A 119 6.78 -25.45 2.48
CA GLU A 119 7.89 -24.57 2.83
C GLU A 119 9.15 -24.88 2.02
N VAL A 120 10.07 -23.92 1.98
CA VAL A 120 11.40 -24.09 1.38
C VAL A 120 12.46 -23.64 2.39
N SER A 121 13.44 -24.49 2.63
CA SER A 121 14.59 -24.19 3.50
C SER A 121 15.89 -24.66 2.87
N HIS A 122 17.00 -24.05 3.25
CA HIS A 122 18.30 -24.59 2.92
C HIS A 122 18.61 -25.77 3.82
N ILE A 123 19.11 -26.85 3.23
CA ILE A 123 19.61 -28.04 3.94
C ILE A 123 21.03 -28.35 3.48
N ILE A 124 21.73 -29.19 4.25
CA ILE A 124 23.04 -29.74 3.88
C ILE A 124 22.84 -31.22 3.52
N VAL A 125 23.46 -31.65 2.42
CA VAL A 125 23.56 -33.06 2.04
C VAL A 125 25.02 -33.46 1.91
N ASP A 126 25.33 -34.68 2.32
CA ASP A 126 26.67 -35.28 2.33
C ASP A 126 26.77 -36.54 1.47
N GLY A 127 25.70 -36.86 0.72
CA GLY A 127 25.65 -37.99 -0.20
C GLY A 127 24.78 -37.71 -1.44
N LYS A 128 25.04 -38.44 -2.53
CA LYS A 128 24.39 -38.25 -3.84
C LYS A 128 22.87 -38.47 -3.80
N ASP A 129 22.40 -39.38 -2.94
CA ASP A 129 20.96 -39.65 -2.76
C ASP A 129 20.18 -38.43 -2.25
N GLY A 130 20.85 -37.52 -1.54
CA GLY A 130 20.29 -36.27 -1.08
C GLY A 130 20.10 -35.23 -2.18
N LEU A 131 20.84 -35.31 -3.30
CA LEU A 131 20.84 -34.27 -4.34
C LEU A 131 19.46 -34.06 -4.97
N LYS A 132 18.61 -35.09 -5.04
CA LYS A 132 17.25 -34.96 -5.57
C LYS A 132 16.43 -33.91 -4.83
N LYS A 133 16.70 -33.69 -3.53
CA LYS A 133 16.02 -32.65 -2.72
C LYS A 133 16.43 -31.23 -3.13
N LEU A 134 17.68 -31.08 -3.59
CA LEU A 134 18.27 -29.79 -3.95
C LEU A 134 18.09 -29.42 -5.44
N ARG A 135 17.88 -30.42 -6.31
CA ARG A 135 17.66 -30.22 -7.75
C ARG A 135 16.34 -29.52 -8.04
N GLY A 136 16.29 -28.80 -9.15
CA GLY A 136 15.09 -28.10 -9.62
C GLY A 136 14.88 -26.75 -8.92
N SER A 137 14.37 -25.77 -9.67
CA SER A 137 14.15 -24.42 -9.17
C SER A 137 12.93 -24.37 -8.24
N LYS A 138 13.10 -23.78 -7.06
CA LYS A 138 12.00 -23.44 -6.15
C LYS A 138 11.79 -21.93 -6.20
N TYR A 139 10.67 -21.48 -6.75
CA TYR A 139 10.37 -20.05 -6.91
C TYR A 139 9.73 -19.47 -5.63
N VAL A 140 10.26 -19.80 -4.46
CA VAL A 140 9.82 -19.36 -3.13
C VAL A 140 11.05 -19.01 -2.30
N GLN A 141 10.98 -18.02 -1.41
CA GLN A 141 12.13 -17.70 -0.55
C GLN A 141 12.49 -18.92 0.32
N SER A 142 13.75 -19.37 0.23
CA SER A 142 14.27 -20.40 1.14
C SER A 142 14.76 -19.81 2.46
N ALA A 143 14.33 -20.42 3.57
CA ALA A 143 14.83 -20.09 4.90
C ALA A 143 16.22 -20.68 5.13
N ILE A 144 17.18 -19.86 5.58
CA ILE A 144 18.56 -20.32 5.83
C ILE A 144 18.70 -21.16 7.11
N GLY A 145 17.92 -20.85 8.15
CA GLY A 145 18.05 -21.52 9.45
C GLY A 145 19.47 -21.42 10.03
N SER A 146 20.00 -22.54 10.56
CA SER A 146 21.35 -22.66 11.12
C SER A 146 22.43 -23.01 10.11
N VAL A 147 22.10 -23.17 8.82
CA VAL A 147 23.00 -23.74 7.81
C VAL A 147 24.37 -23.06 7.76
N TYR A 148 24.46 -21.74 7.98
CA TYR A 148 25.77 -21.08 7.99
C TYR A 148 26.66 -21.53 9.16
N LYS A 149 26.10 -21.73 10.36
CA LYS A 149 26.84 -22.28 11.51
C LYS A 149 27.30 -23.70 11.21
N ASP A 150 26.43 -24.50 10.60
CA ASP A 150 26.70 -25.91 10.30
C ASP A 150 27.82 -26.03 9.25
N LEU A 151 27.76 -25.23 8.18
CA LEU A 151 28.83 -25.15 7.17
C LEU A 151 30.17 -24.68 7.76
N LEU A 152 30.17 -23.77 8.74
CA LEU A 152 31.40 -23.36 9.41
C LEU A 152 32.06 -24.54 10.15
N GLN A 153 31.28 -25.49 10.70
CA GLN A 153 31.85 -26.68 11.32
C GLN A 153 32.47 -27.61 10.27
N GLU A 154 31.80 -27.82 9.14
CA GLU A 154 32.33 -28.62 8.02
C GLU A 154 33.64 -28.02 7.47
N LEU A 155 33.68 -26.70 7.31
CA LEU A 155 34.88 -25.99 6.85
C LEU A 155 36.05 -26.15 7.83
N LYS A 156 35.79 -26.08 9.14
CA LYS A 156 36.81 -26.30 10.19
C LYS A 156 37.32 -27.74 10.23
N GLN A 157 36.50 -28.70 9.84
CA GLN A 157 36.90 -30.11 9.70
C GLN A 157 37.68 -30.37 8.39
N GLY A 158 37.90 -29.35 7.57
CA GLY A 158 38.65 -29.46 6.32
C GLY A 158 37.85 -30.04 5.15
N ARG A 159 36.56 -30.31 5.32
CA ARG A 159 35.71 -30.82 4.24
C ARG A 159 35.47 -29.74 3.19
N LYS A 160 35.34 -30.14 1.93
CA LYS A 160 34.91 -29.23 0.85
C LYS A 160 33.43 -28.91 1.02
N VAL A 161 33.07 -27.66 0.80
CA VAL A 161 31.69 -27.17 0.88
C VAL A 161 31.31 -26.53 -0.44
N LEU A 162 30.15 -26.89 -0.99
CA LEU A 162 29.47 -26.12 -2.02
C LEU A 162 28.20 -25.50 -1.46
N PHE A 163 28.14 -24.18 -1.38
CA PHE A 163 26.92 -23.46 -1.03
C PHE A 163 26.25 -22.87 -2.28
N VAL A 164 24.98 -23.21 -2.52
CA VAL A 164 24.20 -22.69 -3.64
C VAL A 164 22.99 -21.92 -3.14
N GLY A 165 22.83 -20.67 -3.56
CA GLY A 165 21.72 -19.82 -3.12
C GLY A 165 21.53 -18.57 -3.96
N CYS A 166 20.62 -17.70 -3.54
CA CYS A 166 20.49 -16.37 -4.14
C CYS A 166 21.74 -15.52 -3.81
N PRO A 167 22.08 -14.51 -4.63
CA PRO A 167 23.25 -13.67 -4.40
C PRO A 167 23.29 -13.02 -3.01
N CYS A 168 22.14 -12.59 -2.49
CA CYS A 168 22.01 -12.04 -1.14
C CYS A 168 22.25 -13.07 -0.03
N GLN A 169 22.00 -14.35 -0.28
CA GLN A 169 22.31 -15.44 0.65
C GLN A 169 23.81 -15.74 0.62
N VAL A 170 24.44 -15.77 -0.57
CA VAL A 170 25.92 -15.92 -0.68
C VAL A 170 26.64 -14.77 0.02
N ALA A 171 26.23 -13.52 -0.21
CA ALA A 171 26.75 -12.36 0.51
C ALA A 171 26.55 -12.49 2.04
N GLY A 172 25.41 -13.05 2.46
CA GLY A 172 25.12 -13.36 3.85
C GLY A 172 26.07 -14.40 4.46
N LEU A 173 26.38 -15.48 3.74
CA LEU A 173 27.34 -16.50 4.17
C LEU A 173 28.74 -15.89 4.31
N TYR A 174 29.23 -15.17 3.29
CA TYR A 174 30.54 -14.52 3.35
C TYR A 174 30.64 -13.52 4.50
N SER A 175 29.61 -12.70 4.71
CA SER A 175 29.59 -11.74 5.83
C SER A 175 29.55 -12.43 7.19
N PHE A 176 28.91 -13.59 7.30
CA PHE A 176 28.91 -14.41 8.51
C PHE A 176 30.29 -15.01 8.80
N LEU A 177 30.93 -15.60 7.78
CA LEU A 177 32.24 -16.24 7.89
C LEU A 177 33.34 -15.22 8.19
N GLY A 178 33.29 -14.05 7.55
CA GLY A 178 34.20 -12.92 7.79
C GLY A 178 35.63 -13.11 7.27
N GLN A 179 35.89 -14.21 6.56
CA GLN A 179 37.18 -14.52 5.94
C GLN A 179 36.98 -15.50 4.77
N ASP A 180 37.96 -15.57 3.88
CA ASP A 180 37.97 -16.55 2.80
C ASP A 180 38.36 -17.94 3.31
N TRP A 181 37.69 -18.96 2.75
CA TRP A 181 37.95 -20.36 3.03
C TRP A 181 38.34 -21.06 1.72
N ALA A 182 39.51 -21.70 1.70
CA ALA A 182 40.02 -22.39 0.50
C ALA A 182 39.15 -23.59 0.10
N ASN A 183 38.52 -24.25 1.07
CA ASN A 183 37.61 -25.38 0.90
C ASN A 183 36.13 -24.97 0.74
N LEU A 184 35.82 -23.67 0.62
CA LEU A 184 34.48 -23.17 0.31
C LEU A 184 34.37 -22.78 -1.16
N TYR A 185 33.40 -23.39 -1.83
CA TYR A 185 32.93 -23.04 -3.17
C TYR A 185 31.50 -22.51 -3.08
N THR A 186 31.20 -21.48 -3.86
CA THR A 186 29.86 -20.88 -3.90
C THR A 186 29.31 -20.80 -5.31
N ALA A 187 28.01 -21.00 -5.45
CA ALA A 187 27.29 -20.69 -6.68
C ALA A 187 26.06 -19.83 -6.37
N ASP A 188 25.92 -18.70 -7.04
CA ASP A 188 24.70 -17.89 -7.01
C ASP A 188 23.85 -18.09 -8.27
N LEU A 189 22.63 -17.56 -8.24
CA LEU A 189 21.69 -17.66 -9.36
C LEU A 189 21.47 -16.30 -10.02
N VAL A 190 21.21 -16.31 -11.34
CA VAL A 190 20.52 -15.19 -12.00
C VAL A 190 19.11 -15.12 -11.42
N CYS A 191 18.95 -14.31 -10.37
CA CYS A 191 17.79 -14.31 -9.50
C CYS A 191 16.84 -13.17 -9.84
N HIS A 192 15.59 -13.50 -10.20
CA HIS A 192 14.55 -12.52 -10.49
C HIS A 192 14.05 -11.78 -9.24
N GLY A 193 13.91 -12.50 -8.13
CA GLY A 193 13.40 -12.00 -6.85
C GLY A 193 12.94 -13.15 -5.94
N ALA A 194 12.99 -12.93 -4.62
CA ALA A 194 12.48 -13.89 -3.65
C ALA A 194 10.96 -13.71 -3.47
N ASN A 195 10.19 -14.79 -3.52
CA ASN A 195 8.72 -14.75 -3.41
C ASN A 195 8.23 -15.10 -2.00
N SER A 196 7.07 -14.55 -1.65
CA SER A 196 6.37 -14.77 -0.39
C SER A 196 6.03 -16.24 -0.14
N LEU A 197 6.32 -16.72 1.08
CA LEU A 197 5.91 -18.05 1.53
C LEU A 197 4.38 -18.13 1.69
N THR A 198 3.75 -17.17 2.35
CA THR A 198 2.29 -17.16 2.55
C THR A 198 1.54 -17.15 1.22
N ALA A 199 2.02 -16.38 0.23
CA ALA A 199 1.44 -16.38 -1.12
C ALA A 199 1.56 -17.76 -1.78
N TYR A 200 2.72 -18.41 -1.64
CA TYR A 200 2.93 -19.77 -2.12
C TYR A 200 1.97 -20.77 -1.48
N GLN A 201 1.85 -20.74 -0.16
CA GLN A 201 0.98 -21.63 0.58
C GLN A 201 -0.49 -21.44 0.19
N SER A 202 -0.95 -20.19 0.04
CA SER A 202 -2.31 -19.89 -0.44
C SER A 202 -2.53 -20.41 -1.87
N PHE A 203 -1.58 -20.15 -2.79
CA PHE A 203 -1.64 -20.64 -4.17
C PHE A 203 -1.74 -22.16 -4.24
N VAL A 204 -0.88 -22.89 -3.51
CA VAL A 204 -0.88 -24.36 -3.48
C VAL A 204 -2.19 -24.88 -2.89
N LYS A 205 -2.66 -24.33 -1.76
CA LYS A 205 -3.92 -24.74 -1.12
C LYS A 205 -5.14 -24.54 -2.02
N GLU A 206 -5.28 -23.37 -2.63
CA GLU A 206 -6.38 -23.06 -3.55
C GLU A 206 -6.36 -23.94 -4.81
N THR A 207 -5.16 -24.21 -5.34
CA THR A 207 -4.99 -25.09 -6.50
C THR A 207 -5.31 -26.53 -6.12
N ALA A 208 -4.92 -26.96 -4.93
CA ALA A 208 -5.17 -28.30 -4.41
C ALA A 208 -6.66 -28.56 -4.17
N LYS A 209 -7.46 -27.54 -3.82
CA LYS A 209 -8.91 -27.69 -3.53
C LYS A 209 -9.19 -28.84 -2.55
N GLY A 210 -8.36 -28.96 -1.50
CA GLY A 210 -8.47 -30.00 -0.47
C GLY A 210 -7.75 -31.32 -0.79
N ARG A 211 -7.21 -31.51 -2.00
CA ARG A 211 -6.37 -32.68 -2.33
C ARG A 211 -5.01 -32.63 -1.62
N LYS A 212 -4.45 -33.80 -1.31
CA LYS A 212 -3.09 -33.90 -0.74
C LYS A 212 -2.03 -33.76 -1.83
N VAL A 213 -1.10 -32.84 -1.60
CA VAL A 213 0.03 -32.57 -2.51
C VAL A 213 1.07 -33.68 -2.37
N LYS A 214 1.48 -34.25 -3.51
CA LYS A 214 2.56 -35.24 -3.62
C LYS A 214 3.86 -34.59 -4.07
N GLU A 215 3.81 -33.64 -4.99
CA GLU A 215 4.98 -32.89 -5.47
C GLU A 215 4.58 -31.56 -6.08
N VAL A 216 5.38 -30.52 -5.85
CA VAL A 216 5.32 -29.24 -6.58
C VAL A 216 6.59 -29.07 -7.42
N ASN A 217 6.43 -28.91 -8.73
CA ASN A 217 7.52 -28.81 -9.68
C ASN A 217 7.33 -27.66 -10.68
N PHE A 218 8.22 -26.68 -10.64
CA PHE A 218 8.20 -25.53 -11.54
C PHE A 218 9.03 -25.71 -12.81
N ARG A 219 9.67 -26.87 -12.97
CA ARG A 219 10.58 -27.20 -14.08
C ARG A 219 10.29 -28.59 -14.65
N ASP A 220 9.05 -29.06 -14.49
CA ASP A 220 8.59 -30.30 -15.08
C ASP A 220 8.72 -30.24 -16.60
N LYS A 221 9.37 -31.24 -17.20
CA LYS A 221 9.65 -31.27 -18.64
C LYS A 221 8.76 -32.26 -19.40
N THR A 222 7.85 -32.94 -18.72
CA THR A 222 7.09 -34.06 -19.29
C THR A 222 6.06 -33.58 -20.31
N VAL A 223 5.41 -32.45 -20.06
CA VAL A 223 4.35 -31.89 -20.92
C VAL A 223 4.86 -30.81 -21.86
N TYR A 224 5.65 -29.86 -21.35
CA TYR A 224 6.03 -28.65 -22.08
C TYR A 224 7.52 -28.58 -22.48
N GLY A 225 8.26 -29.70 -22.35
CA GLY A 225 9.70 -29.71 -22.59
C GLY A 225 10.47 -28.78 -21.66
N TRP A 226 11.60 -28.23 -22.10
CA TRP A 226 12.34 -27.25 -21.30
C TRP A 226 11.60 -25.91 -21.24
N SER A 227 10.90 -25.69 -20.14
CA SER A 227 10.14 -24.47 -19.86
C SER A 227 10.12 -24.17 -18.34
N THR A 228 9.26 -23.23 -17.92
CA THR A 228 9.00 -22.86 -16.52
C THR A 228 7.51 -23.03 -16.15
N PRO A 229 6.94 -24.25 -16.31
CA PRO A 229 5.54 -24.48 -15.99
C PRO A 229 5.30 -24.43 -14.48
N THR A 230 4.04 -24.58 -14.08
CA THR A 230 3.68 -24.85 -12.68
C THR A 230 2.93 -26.16 -12.64
N THR A 231 3.56 -27.19 -12.10
CA THR A 231 2.99 -28.54 -11.99
C THR A 231 2.84 -28.92 -10.53
N ILE A 232 1.65 -29.42 -10.16
CA ILE A 232 1.37 -29.98 -8.84
C ILE A 232 0.79 -31.38 -9.05
N TYR A 233 1.51 -32.38 -8.55
CA TYR A 233 1.06 -33.77 -8.51
C TYR A 233 0.34 -34.01 -7.19
N PHE A 234 -0.78 -34.73 -7.24
CA PHE A 234 -1.57 -35.09 -6.06
C PHE A 234 -1.45 -36.58 -5.74
N GLU A 235 -1.69 -36.95 -4.47
CA GLU A 235 -1.64 -38.36 -4.03
C GLU A 235 -2.73 -39.23 -4.69
N ASP A 236 -3.84 -38.63 -5.10
CA ASP A 236 -4.94 -39.30 -5.83
C ASP A 236 -4.61 -39.60 -7.30
N GLY A 237 -3.41 -39.23 -7.76
CA GLY A 237 -2.94 -39.42 -9.14
C GLY A 237 -3.35 -38.31 -10.11
N THR A 238 -4.17 -37.33 -9.68
CA THR A 238 -4.48 -36.16 -10.50
C THR A 238 -3.30 -35.18 -10.56
N VAL A 239 -3.27 -34.33 -11.59
CA VAL A 239 -2.20 -33.36 -11.82
C VAL A 239 -2.80 -32.01 -12.19
N PHE A 240 -2.34 -30.96 -11.54
CA PHE A 240 -2.49 -29.59 -12.03
C PHE A 240 -1.25 -29.25 -12.86
N ASN A 241 -1.43 -28.79 -14.09
CA ASN A 241 -0.32 -28.37 -14.94
C ASN A 241 -0.72 -27.09 -15.69
N ALA A 242 0.14 -26.08 -15.62
CA ALA A 242 -0.04 -24.81 -16.32
C ALA A 242 1.27 -24.37 -16.97
N ALA A 243 1.21 -24.03 -18.25
CA ALA A 243 2.34 -23.44 -18.97
C ALA A 243 2.77 -22.10 -18.35
N TRP A 244 3.98 -21.63 -18.68
CA TRP A 244 4.55 -20.46 -18.04
C TRP A 244 3.69 -19.18 -18.18
N ASN A 245 2.98 -19.05 -19.30
CA ASN A 245 2.08 -17.94 -19.65
C ASN A 245 0.63 -18.13 -19.17
N GLU A 246 0.30 -19.30 -18.65
CA GLU A 246 -1.03 -19.63 -18.11
C GLU A 246 -1.01 -19.74 -16.57
N SER A 247 0.19 -19.93 -15.99
CA SER A 247 0.38 -20.04 -14.55
C SER A 247 0.14 -18.69 -13.83
N LYS A 248 -0.85 -18.71 -12.93
CA LYS A 248 -1.12 -17.59 -12.02
C LYS A 248 0.03 -17.32 -11.04
N TRP A 249 0.81 -18.35 -10.72
CA TRP A 249 2.04 -18.18 -9.94
C TRP A 249 3.05 -17.28 -10.66
N ASN A 250 3.31 -17.57 -11.94
CA ASN A 250 4.25 -16.79 -12.76
C ASN A 250 3.75 -15.37 -13.01
N ASP A 251 2.45 -15.18 -13.17
CA ASP A 251 1.80 -13.86 -13.25
C ASP A 251 2.14 -12.98 -12.04
N GLY A 252 2.09 -13.53 -10.82
CA GLY A 252 2.46 -12.79 -9.60
C GLY A 252 3.97 -12.60 -9.45
N PHE A 253 4.74 -13.66 -9.75
CA PHE A 253 6.20 -13.69 -9.62
C PHE A 253 6.90 -12.73 -10.60
N LEU A 254 6.67 -12.90 -11.90
CA LEU A 254 7.41 -12.19 -12.96
C LEU A 254 7.04 -10.70 -13.03
N LYS A 255 5.80 -10.35 -12.66
CA LYS A 255 5.35 -8.94 -12.62
C LYS A 255 5.81 -8.20 -11.36
N GLY A 256 6.42 -8.89 -10.39
CA GLY A 256 6.89 -8.29 -9.15
C GLY A 256 5.81 -7.98 -8.12
N ILE A 257 4.66 -8.68 -8.18
CA ILE A 257 3.55 -8.52 -7.22
C ILE A 257 3.88 -9.22 -5.90
N ILE A 258 4.37 -10.46 -5.96
CA ILE A 258 4.59 -11.31 -4.78
C ILE A 258 6.05 -11.33 -4.31
N ASN A 259 6.91 -10.50 -4.91
CA ASN A 259 8.31 -10.42 -4.54
C ASN A 259 8.51 -9.70 -3.19
N ARG A 260 9.61 -10.05 -2.54
CA ARG A 260 10.12 -9.39 -1.34
C ARG A 260 10.43 -7.91 -1.61
N PRO A 261 10.10 -6.97 -0.70
CA PRO A 261 10.25 -5.53 -0.98
C PRO A 261 11.65 -5.11 -1.46
N CYS A 262 12.70 -5.62 -0.80
CA CYS A 262 14.10 -5.32 -1.13
C CYS A 262 14.52 -5.78 -2.53
N CYS A 263 13.80 -6.72 -3.16
CA CYS A 263 14.15 -7.21 -4.48
C CYS A 263 14.00 -6.14 -5.57
N SER A 264 13.17 -5.12 -5.32
CA SER A 264 12.96 -4.02 -6.28
C SER A 264 14.13 -3.02 -6.36
N THR A 265 14.99 -3.03 -5.35
CA THR A 265 16.19 -2.19 -5.24
C THR A 265 17.44 -3.04 -4.97
N CYS A 266 17.41 -4.32 -5.36
CA CYS A 266 18.48 -5.27 -5.07
C CYS A 266 19.77 -4.86 -5.78
N HIS A 267 20.82 -4.51 -5.01
CA HIS A 267 22.11 -4.17 -5.58
C HIS A 267 22.89 -5.39 -6.09
N TYR A 268 22.48 -6.63 -5.79
CA TYR A 268 23.09 -7.83 -6.37
C TYR A 268 22.55 -8.20 -7.76
N ALA A 269 21.49 -7.54 -8.22
CA ALA A 269 20.95 -7.73 -9.57
C ALA A 269 21.76 -6.89 -10.57
N GLN A 270 22.99 -7.34 -10.82
CA GLN A 270 23.97 -6.69 -11.68
C GLN A 270 24.89 -7.75 -12.34
N ARG A 271 25.73 -7.28 -13.27
CA ARG A 271 26.60 -8.11 -14.12
C ARG A 271 27.73 -8.75 -13.31
N ASN A 272 28.27 -7.98 -12.37
CA ASN A 272 29.32 -8.40 -11.47
C ASN A 272 28.72 -9.21 -10.31
N ARG A 273 29.34 -10.34 -9.97
CA ARG A 273 28.67 -11.38 -9.18
C ARG A 273 29.38 -11.61 -7.85
N VAL A 274 28.64 -12.12 -6.87
CA VAL A 274 29.17 -12.34 -5.52
C VAL A 274 29.78 -13.73 -5.39
N ALA A 275 29.16 -14.75 -5.98
CA ALA A 275 29.65 -16.13 -5.85
C ALA A 275 30.85 -16.42 -6.77
N ASP A 276 31.55 -17.52 -6.50
CA ASP A 276 32.62 -18.05 -7.36
C ASP A 276 32.09 -18.39 -8.77
N LEU A 277 30.85 -18.90 -8.82
CA LEU A 277 30.12 -19.21 -10.04
C LEU A 277 28.71 -18.59 -10.00
N THR A 278 28.18 -18.18 -11.15
CA THR A 278 26.75 -17.83 -11.29
C THR A 278 26.08 -18.75 -12.28
N LEU A 279 24.91 -19.29 -11.92
CA LEU A 279 24.13 -20.21 -12.74
C LEU A 279 22.82 -19.56 -13.18
N GLY A 280 22.42 -19.80 -14.42
CA GLY A 280 21.14 -19.34 -14.96
C GLY A 280 20.67 -20.17 -16.14
N ASP A 281 19.51 -19.82 -16.68
CA ASP A 281 19.05 -20.29 -17.98
C ASP A 281 19.69 -19.42 -19.07
N PHE A 282 20.28 -20.06 -20.09
CA PHE A 282 20.81 -19.32 -21.23
C PHE A 282 19.68 -18.99 -22.23
N TRP A 283 18.82 -18.07 -21.83
CA TRP A 283 17.67 -17.66 -22.64
C TRP A 283 18.09 -17.19 -24.03
N GLN A 284 17.38 -17.69 -25.04
CA GLN A 284 17.54 -17.33 -26.45
C GLN A 284 18.94 -17.62 -27.05
N ILE A 285 19.73 -18.54 -26.46
CA ILE A 285 21.09 -18.87 -26.93
C ILE A 285 21.17 -19.28 -28.41
N HIS A 286 20.11 -19.91 -28.95
CA HIS A 286 20.03 -20.26 -30.38
C HIS A 286 20.14 -19.06 -31.32
N ARG A 287 19.80 -17.84 -30.87
CA ARG A 287 19.95 -16.62 -31.69
C ARG A 287 21.41 -16.18 -31.83
N TRP A 288 22.29 -16.65 -30.95
CA TRP A 288 23.73 -16.44 -31.06
C TRP A 288 24.41 -17.63 -31.74
N ASN A 289 24.10 -18.85 -31.29
CA ASN A 289 24.58 -20.09 -31.89
C ASN A 289 23.52 -21.19 -31.76
N GLU A 290 22.99 -21.68 -32.87
CA GLU A 290 21.96 -22.73 -32.90
C GLU A 290 22.45 -24.06 -32.29
N GLU A 291 23.75 -24.38 -32.42
CA GLU A 291 24.34 -25.61 -31.84
C GLU A 291 24.29 -25.64 -30.31
N CYS A 292 24.11 -24.48 -29.68
CA CYS A 292 23.99 -24.34 -28.23
C CYS A 292 22.55 -24.55 -27.71
N ASN A 293 21.60 -24.99 -28.54
CA ASN A 293 20.21 -25.20 -28.11
C ASN A 293 19.56 -26.43 -28.75
N ASP A 294 19.47 -27.51 -27.99
CA ASP A 294 18.70 -28.71 -28.36
C ASP A 294 17.31 -28.77 -27.68
N TRP A 295 16.84 -27.63 -27.14
CA TRP A 295 15.55 -27.48 -26.44
C TRP A 295 15.36 -28.37 -25.19
N LYS A 296 16.44 -28.98 -24.67
CA LYS A 296 16.43 -29.73 -23.40
C LYS A 296 17.00 -28.92 -22.23
N GLY A 297 17.56 -27.76 -22.55
CA GLY A 297 18.07 -26.75 -21.63
C GLY A 297 19.58 -26.57 -21.71
N THR A 298 19.98 -25.30 -21.69
CA THR A 298 21.37 -24.85 -21.72
C THR A 298 21.58 -23.91 -20.54
N SER A 299 22.56 -24.22 -19.71
CA SER A 299 22.93 -23.39 -18.57
C SER A 299 23.78 -22.21 -19.05
N LEU A 300 23.44 -21.02 -18.56
CA LEU A 300 24.36 -19.89 -18.50
C LEU A 300 25.24 -20.10 -17.26
N VAL A 301 26.56 -20.05 -17.43
CA VAL A 301 27.52 -20.12 -16.33
C VAL A 301 28.45 -18.91 -16.41
N LEU A 302 28.53 -18.12 -15.34
CA LEU A 302 29.58 -17.11 -15.17
C LEU A 302 30.62 -17.64 -14.20
N VAL A 303 31.88 -17.62 -14.62
CA VAL A 303 33.04 -17.99 -13.81
C VAL A 303 33.68 -16.70 -13.29
N ASN A 304 33.46 -16.41 -12.01
CA ASN A 304 33.73 -15.08 -11.43
C ASN A 304 35.06 -15.01 -10.67
N THR A 305 35.57 -16.15 -10.20
CA THR A 305 36.82 -16.22 -9.41
C THR A 305 37.73 -17.35 -9.90
N ALA A 306 39.01 -17.30 -9.50
CA ALA A 306 39.95 -18.39 -9.75
C ALA A 306 39.52 -19.72 -9.09
N LYS A 307 38.86 -19.68 -7.92
CA LYS A 307 38.27 -20.87 -7.29
C LYS A 307 37.12 -21.43 -8.12
N GLY A 308 36.28 -20.55 -8.67
CA GLY A 308 35.21 -20.91 -9.58
C GLY A 308 35.73 -21.57 -10.85
N GLU A 309 36.81 -21.03 -11.43
CA GLU A 309 37.48 -21.59 -12.59
C GLU A 309 38.06 -22.97 -12.30
N GLN A 310 38.70 -23.15 -11.14
CA GLN A 310 39.25 -24.44 -10.73
C GLN A 310 38.17 -25.53 -10.69
N ILE A 311 37.05 -25.29 -9.99
CA ILE A 311 35.98 -26.30 -9.89
C ILE A 311 35.25 -26.49 -11.21
N PHE A 312 35.08 -25.43 -12.01
CA PHE A 312 34.50 -25.51 -13.36
C PHE A 312 35.32 -26.41 -14.28
N ASN A 313 36.64 -26.23 -14.30
CA ASN A 313 37.56 -27.06 -15.10
C ASN A 313 37.56 -28.53 -14.66
N ASN A 314 37.37 -28.80 -13.36
CA ASN A 314 37.27 -30.17 -12.86
C ASN A 314 36.02 -30.93 -13.36
N VAL A 315 35.00 -30.22 -13.85
CA VAL A 315 33.76 -30.83 -14.32
C VAL A 315 33.50 -30.61 -15.82
N SER A 316 34.31 -29.80 -16.51
CA SER A 316 34.14 -29.48 -17.93
C SER A 316 34.23 -30.71 -18.84
N GLY A 317 35.09 -31.67 -18.51
CA GLY A 317 35.20 -32.95 -19.25
C GLY A 317 33.96 -33.85 -19.17
N ARG A 318 33.01 -33.56 -18.26
CA ARG A 318 31.72 -34.26 -18.14
C ARG A 318 30.57 -33.54 -18.87
N MET A 319 30.87 -32.43 -19.54
CA MET A 319 29.87 -31.64 -20.26
C MET A 319 29.85 -32.07 -21.72
N LYS A 320 28.67 -32.39 -22.25
CA LYS A 320 28.49 -32.62 -23.69
C LYS A 320 28.64 -31.33 -24.50
N LEU A 321 28.38 -30.18 -23.88
CA LEU A 321 28.62 -28.85 -24.44
C LEU A 321 29.25 -27.97 -23.37
N CYS A 322 30.39 -27.36 -23.69
CA CYS A 322 31.02 -26.33 -22.88
C CYS A 322 31.62 -25.28 -23.81
N GLN A 323 30.83 -24.27 -24.16
CA GLN A 323 31.23 -23.24 -25.13
C GLN A 323 31.31 -21.87 -24.45
N LYS A 324 32.44 -21.19 -24.60
CA LYS A 324 32.58 -19.78 -24.17
C LYS A 324 31.63 -18.91 -25.01
N ALA A 325 30.84 -18.06 -24.35
CA ALA A 325 29.81 -17.25 -24.99
C ALA A 325 29.95 -15.76 -24.58
N PRO A 326 29.53 -14.80 -25.43
CA PRO A 326 29.55 -13.38 -25.08
C PRO A 326 28.58 -13.07 -23.93
N LEU A 327 29.08 -12.49 -22.84
CA LEU A 327 28.22 -12.04 -21.74
C LEU A 327 27.26 -10.94 -22.19
N ASP A 328 27.70 -10.05 -23.09
CA ASP A 328 26.87 -9.00 -23.68
C ASP A 328 25.64 -9.55 -24.42
N PHE A 329 25.70 -10.78 -24.91
CA PHE A 329 24.54 -11.45 -25.48
C PHE A 329 23.61 -11.97 -24.38
N ALA A 330 24.17 -12.63 -23.34
CA ALA A 330 23.38 -13.18 -22.24
C ALA A 330 22.58 -12.11 -21.49
N VAL A 331 23.15 -10.93 -21.25
CA VAL A 331 22.48 -9.83 -20.52
C VAL A 331 21.24 -9.26 -21.23
N GLN A 332 21.15 -9.40 -22.56
CA GLN A 332 19.98 -8.94 -23.33
C GLN A 332 18.71 -9.72 -22.96
N TYR A 333 18.87 -11.00 -22.59
CA TYR A 333 17.77 -11.92 -22.30
C TYR A 333 17.71 -12.34 -20.82
N ASN A 334 18.67 -11.88 -20.01
CA ASN A 334 18.71 -12.06 -18.56
C ASN A 334 18.79 -10.70 -17.85
N GLY A 335 17.63 -10.04 -17.71
CA GLY A 335 17.57 -8.67 -17.17
C GLY A 335 18.19 -8.48 -15.78
N GLN A 336 18.19 -9.51 -14.93
CA GLN A 336 18.79 -9.46 -13.59
C GLN A 336 20.32 -9.54 -13.56
N LEU A 337 20.97 -9.68 -14.72
CA LEU A 337 22.40 -9.38 -14.87
C LEU A 337 22.65 -7.88 -15.11
N VAL A 338 21.62 -7.04 -15.13
CA VAL A 338 21.77 -5.59 -15.37
C VAL A 338 21.11 -4.78 -14.28
N ARG A 339 19.90 -5.16 -13.85
CA ARG A 339 19.10 -4.39 -12.88
C ARG A 339 18.11 -5.25 -12.10
N PRO A 340 17.67 -4.81 -10.92
CA PRO A 340 16.57 -5.45 -10.19
C PRO A 340 15.26 -5.43 -10.97
N ASN A 341 14.34 -6.35 -10.62
CA ASN A 341 12.95 -6.27 -11.08
C ASN A 341 12.26 -5.02 -10.49
N ARG A 342 11.18 -4.53 -11.10
CA ARG A 342 10.39 -3.43 -10.52
C ARG A 342 9.34 -3.99 -9.57
N ALA A 343 9.08 -3.29 -8.46
CA ALA A 343 7.93 -3.60 -7.62
C ALA A 343 6.64 -3.28 -8.39
N HIS A 344 5.69 -4.22 -8.42
CA HIS A 344 4.38 -3.93 -9.01
C HIS A 344 3.60 -3.00 -8.06
N PRO A 345 2.96 -1.92 -8.56
CA PRO A 345 2.11 -1.06 -7.74
C PRO A 345 0.95 -1.83 -7.06
N GLY A 346 0.47 -2.87 -7.74
CA GLY A 346 -0.51 -3.84 -7.26
C GLY A 346 -0.11 -4.67 -6.03
N ARG A 347 1.16 -4.61 -5.61
CA ARG A 347 1.64 -5.40 -4.47
C ARG A 347 0.89 -5.10 -3.17
N LYS A 348 0.60 -3.82 -2.89
CA LYS A 348 -0.18 -3.42 -1.69
C LYS A 348 -1.53 -4.14 -1.71
N PHE A 349 -2.24 -4.06 -2.84
CA PHE A 349 -3.53 -4.70 -3.06
C PHE A 349 -3.48 -6.22 -2.89
N PHE A 350 -2.46 -6.87 -3.44
CA PHE A 350 -2.29 -8.32 -3.32
C PHE A 350 -2.15 -8.76 -1.86
N PHE A 351 -1.17 -8.23 -1.13
CA PHE A 351 -0.90 -8.71 0.23
C PHE A 351 -1.98 -8.30 1.24
N HIS A 352 -2.70 -7.23 0.95
CA HIS A 352 -3.86 -6.82 1.71
C HIS A 352 -5.00 -7.84 1.66
N HIS A 353 -5.29 -8.37 0.46
CA HIS A 353 -6.36 -9.34 0.26
C HIS A 353 -5.91 -10.78 0.50
N LEU A 354 -4.60 -11.07 0.61
CA LEU A 354 -4.10 -12.45 0.58
C LEU A 354 -4.69 -13.33 1.68
N GLU A 355 -4.72 -12.84 2.91
CA GLU A 355 -5.24 -13.59 4.06
C GLU A 355 -6.77 -13.74 4.01
N LYS A 356 -7.47 -12.70 3.56
CA LYS A 356 -8.93 -12.64 3.50
C LYS A 356 -9.53 -13.41 2.33
N ASP A 357 -8.93 -13.29 1.15
CA ASP A 357 -9.53 -13.65 -0.13
C ASP A 357 -8.79 -14.78 -0.87
N GLY A 358 -7.58 -15.11 -0.45
CA GLY A 358 -6.73 -16.09 -1.10
C GLY A 358 -6.02 -15.57 -2.36
N TYR A 359 -4.96 -16.26 -2.74
CA TYR A 359 -4.02 -15.95 -3.82
C TYR A 359 -4.68 -15.52 -5.13
N HIS A 360 -5.64 -16.29 -5.66
CA HIS A 360 -6.18 -16.03 -7.00
C HIS A 360 -6.97 -14.72 -7.04
N LYS A 361 -7.80 -14.47 -6.02
CA LYS A 361 -8.59 -13.25 -5.92
C LYS A 361 -7.68 -12.05 -5.58
N SER A 362 -6.71 -12.21 -4.69
CA SER A 362 -5.70 -11.18 -4.41
C SER A 362 -4.83 -10.82 -5.61
N LEU A 363 -4.45 -11.81 -6.42
CA LEU A 363 -3.72 -11.58 -7.67
C LEU A 363 -4.53 -10.75 -8.65
N TRP A 364 -5.83 -11.03 -8.74
CA TRP A 364 -6.74 -10.21 -9.54
C TRP A 364 -6.81 -8.76 -9.03
N TYR A 365 -6.98 -8.53 -7.72
CA TYR A 365 -6.91 -7.17 -7.12
C TYR A 365 -5.59 -6.47 -7.46
N GLY A 366 -4.46 -7.17 -7.27
CA GLY A 366 -3.13 -6.64 -7.58
C GLY A 366 -2.89 -6.33 -9.06
N GLN A 367 -3.49 -7.11 -9.97
CA GLN A 367 -3.33 -6.86 -11.41
C GLN A 367 -4.29 -5.79 -11.95
N LYS A 368 -5.49 -5.67 -11.36
CA LYS A 368 -6.57 -4.82 -11.87
C LYS A 368 -6.73 -3.48 -11.15
N TRP A 369 -5.92 -3.20 -10.12
CA TRP A 369 -5.96 -1.94 -9.37
C TRP A 369 -7.35 -1.68 -8.80
N HIS A 370 -7.91 -2.71 -8.16
CA HIS A 370 -9.26 -2.70 -7.65
C HIS A 370 -9.25 -2.24 -6.18
N TYR A 371 -10.21 -1.40 -5.82
CA TYR A 371 -10.32 -0.73 -4.53
C TYR A 371 -11.51 -1.26 -3.74
N ASP A 372 -11.39 -1.31 -2.42
CA ASP A 372 -12.49 -1.69 -1.53
C ASP A 372 -13.57 -0.60 -1.53
N VAL A 373 -13.15 0.67 -1.48
CA VAL A 373 -14.06 1.81 -1.33
C VAL A 373 -13.71 2.95 -2.28
N GLY A 374 -14.65 3.34 -3.13
CA GLY A 374 -14.64 4.63 -3.82
C GLY A 374 -15.19 5.75 -2.93
N LEU A 375 -14.32 6.64 -2.45
CA LEU A 375 -14.71 7.82 -1.68
C LEU A 375 -15.19 8.94 -2.60
N VAL A 376 -16.39 9.44 -2.33
CA VAL A 376 -17.10 10.46 -3.12
C VAL A 376 -17.38 11.67 -2.23
N GLY A 377 -17.11 12.87 -2.74
CA GLY A 377 -17.43 14.13 -2.08
C GLY A 377 -16.42 15.25 -2.39
N TRP A 378 -16.36 16.26 -1.53
CA TRP A 378 -15.58 17.49 -1.74
C TRP A 378 -14.10 17.40 -1.34
N TRP A 379 -13.48 16.22 -1.42
CA TRP A 379 -12.09 15.98 -0.99
C TRP A 379 -11.03 16.86 -1.66
N PHE A 380 -11.38 17.48 -2.80
CA PHE A 380 -10.52 18.38 -3.58
C PHE A 380 -10.95 19.85 -3.49
N ALA A 381 -12.00 20.17 -2.74
CA ALA A 381 -12.55 21.53 -2.69
C ALA A 381 -11.57 22.52 -2.07
N ALA A 382 -11.73 23.80 -2.41
CA ALA A 382 -10.99 24.92 -1.85
C ALA A 382 -11.38 25.21 -0.38
N ASN A 383 -11.18 24.23 0.52
CA ASN A 383 -11.48 24.33 1.94
C ASN A 383 -10.62 23.35 2.77
N TYR A 384 -9.86 23.86 3.74
CA TYR A 384 -9.02 23.04 4.63
C TYR A 384 -9.82 21.95 5.33
N GLY A 385 -10.98 22.30 5.89
CA GLY A 385 -11.86 21.38 6.60
C GLY A 385 -12.28 20.22 5.72
N SER A 386 -12.78 20.50 4.51
CA SER A 386 -13.15 19.45 3.55
C SER A 386 -11.98 18.51 3.26
N VAL A 387 -10.84 19.03 2.81
CA VAL A 387 -9.66 18.20 2.48
C VAL A 387 -9.27 17.30 3.66
N LEU A 388 -9.25 17.85 4.87
CA LEU A 388 -8.89 17.11 6.08
C LEU A 388 -9.93 16.08 6.51
N THR A 389 -11.23 16.31 6.27
CA THR A 389 -12.29 15.31 6.48
C THR A 389 -12.07 14.07 5.62
N TYR A 390 -11.72 14.23 4.34
CA TYR A 390 -11.48 13.08 3.46
C TYR A 390 -10.11 12.45 3.64
N TYR A 391 -9.10 13.25 4.03
CA TYR A 391 -7.84 12.70 4.52
C TYR A 391 -8.10 11.79 5.73
N ALA A 392 -8.90 12.24 6.69
CA ALA A 392 -9.30 11.46 7.87
C ALA A 392 -10.01 10.17 7.46
N LEU A 393 -11.02 10.23 6.59
CA LEU A 393 -11.73 9.04 6.10
C LEU A 393 -10.81 8.06 5.38
N GLY A 394 -9.92 8.56 4.51
CA GLY A 394 -8.95 7.71 3.83
C GLY A 394 -8.00 7.01 4.81
N LYS A 395 -7.52 7.73 5.84
CA LYS A 395 -6.68 7.15 6.90
C LYS A 395 -7.42 6.14 7.77
N ILE A 396 -8.67 6.41 8.12
CA ILE A 396 -9.51 5.47 8.85
C ILE A 396 -9.70 4.17 8.05
N LEU A 397 -9.92 4.27 6.74
CA LEU A 397 -9.99 3.09 5.87
C LEU A 397 -8.65 2.35 5.78
N ASP A 398 -7.53 3.06 5.61
CA ASP A 398 -6.20 2.45 5.65
C ASP A 398 -5.95 1.73 6.99
N ASP A 399 -6.33 2.33 8.12
CA ASP A 399 -6.21 1.76 9.47
C ASP A 399 -7.14 0.55 9.69
N MET A 400 -8.26 0.47 8.95
CA MET A 400 -9.15 -0.69 8.89
C MET A 400 -8.67 -1.76 7.91
N ASP A 401 -7.47 -1.62 7.34
CA ASP A 401 -7.01 -2.41 6.20
C ASP A 401 -8.10 -2.45 5.11
N MET A 402 -8.44 -1.29 4.55
CA MET A 402 -9.25 -1.14 3.32
C MET A 402 -8.62 -0.12 2.35
N LEU A 403 -8.66 -0.40 1.05
CA LEU A 403 -8.09 0.47 0.02
C LEU A 403 -9.12 1.46 -0.50
N ALA A 404 -8.88 2.73 -0.21
CA ALA A 404 -9.69 3.84 -0.69
C ALA A 404 -9.21 4.37 -2.05
N LEU A 405 -10.15 4.71 -2.93
CA LEU A 405 -9.93 5.52 -4.13
C LEU A 405 -10.69 6.83 -3.99
N MET A 406 -9.99 7.96 -4.12
CA MET A 406 -10.63 9.27 -4.18
C MET A 406 -11.20 9.48 -5.59
N ILE A 407 -12.54 9.49 -5.71
CA ILE A 407 -13.22 9.61 -7.02
C ILE A 407 -13.35 11.08 -7.39
N ARG A 408 -12.78 11.48 -8.54
CA ARG A 408 -12.91 12.83 -9.09
C ARG A 408 -14.34 13.07 -9.55
N ILE A 409 -14.93 14.18 -9.11
CA ILE A 409 -16.30 14.54 -9.42
C ILE A 409 -16.30 15.64 -10.49
N PRO A 410 -16.85 15.39 -11.68
CA PRO A 410 -17.01 16.40 -12.71
C PRO A 410 -18.22 17.31 -12.46
N LYS A 411 -18.20 18.50 -13.08
CA LYS A 411 -19.37 19.37 -13.15
C LYS A 411 -20.36 18.87 -14.21
N LEU A 412 -21.64 19.16 -13.98
CA LEU A 412 -22.73 18.83 -14.90
C LEU A 412 -22.59 19.51 -16.26
N ASP A 413 -21.99 20.71 -16.31
CA ASP A 413 -21.73 21.41 -17.57
C ASP A 413 -20.64 20.73 -18.44
N GLY A 414 -19.83 19.84 -17.85
CA GLY A 414 -18.77 19.07 -18.51
C GLY A 414 -17.66 19.91 -19.14
N GLY A 415 -17.60 21.22 -18.88
CA GLY A 415 -16.76 22.16 -19.61
C GLY A 415 -16.05 23.20 -18.76
N THR A 416 -16.56 23.53 -17.57
CA THR A 416 -15.87 24.47 -16.67
C THR A 416 -14.94 23.74 -15.71
N LYS A 417 -13.71 24.26 -15.55
CA LYS A 417 -12.77 23.73 -14.55
C LYS A 417 -13.24 24.09 -13.13
N TRP A 418 -12.84 23.27 -12.16
CA TRP A 418 -12.89 23.65 -10.75
C TRP A 418 -11.92 24.82 -10.47
N GLU A 419 -12.02 25.41 -9.29
CA GLU A 419 -11.16 26.50 -8.85
C GLU A 419 -9.67 26.12 -8.98
N PRO A 420 -8.75 27.04 -9.33
CA PRO A 420 -7.33 26.69 -9.52
C PRO A 420 -6.68 25.94 -8.34
N VAL A 421 -7.03 26.32 -7.11
CA VAL A 421 -6.52 25.68 -5.87
C VAL A 421 -6.96 24.21 -5.72
N THR A 422 -8.02 23.79 -6.40
CA THR A 422 -8.47 22.38 -6.38
C THR A 422 -7.37 21.45 -6.90
N GLU A 423 -6.60 21.86 -7.91
CA GLU A 423 -5.51 21.02 -8.43
C GLU A 423 -4.36 20.88 -7.43
N GLU A 424 -4.14 21.87 -6.56
CA GLU A 424 -3.17 21.76 -5.46
C GLU A 424 -3.65 20.78 -4.39
N ASN A 425 -4.93 20.84 -4.04
CA ASN A 425 -5.53 19.89 -3.10
C ASN A 425 -5.59 18.45 -3.66
N ILE A 426 -5.79 18.28 -4.96
CA ILE A 426 -5.68 16.97 -5.63
C ILE A 426 -4.26 16.43 -5.47
N LYS A 427 -3.24 17.24 -5.80
CA LYS A 427 -1.84 16.84 -5.64
C LYS A 427 -1.48 16.51 -4.19
N PHE A 428 -2.05 17.23 -3.22
CA PHE A 428 -1.91 16.89 -1.81
C PHE A 428 -2.48 15.49 -1.53
N MET A 429 -3.70 15.21 -1.97
CA MET A 429 -4.35 13.90 -1.76
C MET A 429 -3.61 12.76 -2.47
N GLU A 430 -3.07 12.97 -3.67
CA GLU A 430 -2.28 11.98 -4.43
C GLU A 430 -1.01 11.52 -3.70
N LYS A 431 -0.48 12.32 -2.75
CA LYS A 431 0.65 11.89 -1.91
C LYS A 431 0.27 10.72 -0.99
N TYR A 432 -1.01 10.63 -0.60
CA TYR A 432 -1.49 9.71 0.44
C TYR A 432 -2.43 8.64 -0.11
N PHE A 433 -3.26 8.98 -1.10
CA PHE A 433 -4.30 8.11 -1.63
C PHE A 433 -4.30 8.08 -3.15
N PRO A 434 -4.64 6.92 -3.75
CA PRO A 434 -4.96 6.86 -5.18
C PRO A 434 -6.13 7.77 -5.52
N VAL A 435 -6.00 8.48 -6.64
CA VAL A 435 -7.03 9.38 -7.18
C VAL A 435 -7.48 8.86 -8.55
N SER A 436 -8.79 8.83 -8.79
CA SER A 436 -9.33 8.36 -10.07
C SER A 436 -8.99 9.32 -11.20
N LYS A 437 -8.87 8.80 -12.43
CA LYS A 437 -8.85 9.64 -13.63
C LYS A 437 -10.12 10.51 -13.72
N GLU A 438 -10.00 11.66 -14.37
CA GLU A 438 -11.15 12.49 -14.72
C GLU A 438 -12.11 11.73 -15.63
N ARG A 439 -13.40 11.97 -15.43
CA ARG A 439 -14.50 11.39 -16.20
C ARG A 439 -15.58 12.44 -16.36
N SER A 440 -16.43 12.31 -17.37
CA SER A 440 -17.71 13.03 -17.37
C SER A 440 -18.68 12.38 -16.39
N ILE A 441 -19.78 13.07 -16.02
CA ILE A 441 -20.80 12.51 -15.12
C ILE A 441 -21.30 11.16 -15.65
N GLU A 442 -21.43 11.06 -16.97
CA GLU A 442 -22.00 9.89 -17.65
C GLU A 442 -21.02 8.72 -17.75
N GLN A 443 -19.73 8.95 -17.45
CA GLN A 443 -18.70 7.92 -17.39
C GLN A 443 -18.39 7.49 -15.96
N LEU A 444 -18.97 8.12 -14.94
CA LEU A 444 -18.70 7.76 -13.53
C LEU A 444 -19.07 6.31 -13.22
N ASP A 445 -20.01 5.72 -13.96
CA ASP A 445 -20.39 4.31 -13.83
C ASP A 445 -19.23 3.33 -14.13
N GLU A 446 -18.20 3.74 -14.88
CA GLU A 446 -16.99 2.95 -15.09
C GLU A 446 -16.29 2.59 -13.77
N CYS A 447 -16.47 3.41 -12.73
CA CYS A 447 -15.93 3.14 -11.40
C CYS A 447 -16.46 1.85 -10.78
N ASN A 448 -17.64 1.37 -11.19
CA ASN A 448 -18.18 0.08 -10.75
C ASN A 448 -17.28 -1.11 -11.13
N ARG A 449 -16.38 -0.95 -12.12
CA ARG A 449 -15.46 -2.00 -12.58
C ARG A 449 -14.27 -2.24 -11.66
N PHE A 450 -13.98 -1.28 -10.77
CA PHE A 450 -12.78 -1.30 -9.93
C PHE A 450 -13.03 -0.84 -8.49
N CYS A 451 -14.28 -0.68 -8.05
CA CYS A 451 -14.66 -0.45 -6.66
C CYS A 451 -15.69 -1.48 -6.19
N ASP A 452 -15.52 -2.01 -4.98
CA ASP A 452 -16.48 -2.94 -4.34
C ASP A 452 -17.62 -2.19 -3.64
N ALA A 453 -17.31 -1.02 -3.06
CA ALA A 453 -18.25 -0.13 -2.42
C ALA A 453 -18.03 1.33 -2.84
N PHE A 454 -19.05 2.16 -2.64
CA PHE A 454 -18.98 3.62 -2.73
C PHE A 454 -19.42 4.23 -1.42
N MET A 455 -18.62 5.17 -0.91
CA MET A 455 -18.91 5.85 0.33
C MET A 455 -18.88 7.37 0.15
N LEU A 456 -19.96 8.00 0.61
CA LEU A 456 -20.14 9.44 0.67
C LEU A 456 -19.61 9.97 2.00
N GLY A 457 -18.80 11.04 1.97
CA GLY A 457 -18.12 11.57 3.14
C GLY A 457 -18.92 12.53 4.03
N SER A 458 -18.25 13.02 5.08
CA SER A 458 -18.80 13.91 6.13
C SER A 458 -18.70 15.39 5.77
N ASP A 459 -19.24 15.78 4.61
CA ASP A 459 -19.35 17.20 4.23
C ASP A 459 -20.80 17.57 3.89
N GLN A 460 -21.06 18.86 3.68
CA GLN A 460 -22.34 19.34 3.16
C GLN A 460 -22.49 18.83 1.72
N LEU A 461 -23.27 17.76 1.52
CA LEU A 461 -23.37 17.08 0.22
C LEU A 461 -24.81 16.90 -0.24
N TRP A 462 -25.75 16.64 0.67
CA TRP A 462 -27.18 16.59 0.36
C TRP A 462 -27.84 17.97 0.47
N VAL A 463 -27.32 18.89 -0.33
CA VAL A 463 -27.80 20.27 -0.45
C VAL A 463 -28.36 20.48 -1.85
N GLN A 464 -29.56 21.04 -1.97
CA GLN A 464 -30.25 21.21 -3.26
C GLN A 464 -29.41 21.96 -4.29
N ASN A 465 -28.69 23.00 -3.88
CA ASN A 465 -27.81 23.77 -4.77
C ASN A 465 -26.75 22.90 -5.48
N TYR A 466 -26.31 21.79 -4.88
CA TYR A 466 -25.34 20.89 -5.52
C TYR A 466 -25.95 19.98 -6.57
N VAL A 467 -27.27 19.75 -6.54
CA VAL A 467 -27.98 19.03 -7.61
C VAL A 467 -27.80 19.74 -8.94
N ASN A 468 -27.85 21.07 -8.95
CA ASN A 468 -27.62 21.88 -10.14
C ASN A 468 -26.16 21.88 -10.63
N LEU A 469 -25.21 21.55 -9.74
CA LEU A 469 -23.77 21.60 -10.04
C LEU A 469 -23.21 20.26 -10.51
N VAL A 470 -23.61 19.16 -9.86
CA VAL A 470 -23.07 17.80 -10.09
C VAL A 470 -24.17 16.76 -10.30
N GLY A 471 -25.42 17.17 -10.53
CA GLY A 471 -26.55 16.25 -10.61
C GLY A 471 -26.77 15.49 -9.29
N TYR A 472 -27.15 14.23 -9.39
CA TYR A 472 -27.38 13.37 -8.24
C TYR A 472 -26.15 12.52 -7.87
N THR A 473 -24.95 12.96 -8.25
CA THR A 473 -23.69 12.24 -7.96
C THR A 473 -23.47 12.02 -6.46
N PHE A 474 -23.85 12.99 -5.60
CA PHE A 474 -23.80 12.83 -4.14
C PHE A 474 -24.93 11.97 -3.56
N PHE A 475 -25.81 11.44 -4.42
CA PHE A 475 -26.75 10.38 -4.07
C PHE A 475 -26.29 9.02 -4.65
N LEU A 476 -25.04 8.95 -5.15
CA LEU A 476 -24.41 7.76 -5.73
C LEU A 476 -25.27 7.14 -6.85
N ASP A 477 -25.88 7.99 -7.67
CA ASP A 477 -26.72 7.60 -8.80
C ASP A 477 -26.00 6.65 -9.78
N PHE A 478 -24.72 6.89 -10.05
CA PHE A 478 -23.87 6.08 -10.94
C PHE A 478 -23.47 4.71 -10.35
N ALA A 479 -23.59 4.50 -9.05
CA ALA A 479 -23.20 3.24 -8.42
C ALA A 479 -24.23 2.15 -8.74
N ALA A 480 -23.78 1.00 -9.23
CA ALA A 480 -24.64 -0.11 -9.63
C ALA A 480 -25.32 -0.78 -8.41
N ASP A 481 -26.42 -1.50 -8.62
CA ASP A 481 -27.23 -2.06 -7.53
C ASP A 481 -26.53 -3.19 -6.77
N ASP A 482 -25.61 -3.91 -7.42
CA ASP A 482 -24.74 -4.91 -6.81
C ASP A 482 -23.61 -4.31 -5.97
N LYS A 483 -23.45 -2.98 -5.99
CA LYS A 483 -22.42 -2.27 -5.22
C LYS A 483 -22.98 -1.73 -3.92
N LYS A 484 -22.15 -1.84 -2.88
CA LYS A 484 -22.45 -1.30 -1.55
C LYS A 484 -22.38 0.23 -1.58
N LYS A 485 -23.39 0.89 -1.01
CA LYS A 485 -23.55 2.35 -0.96
C LYS A 485 -23.69 2.78 0.50
N ILE A 486 -22.76 3.61 0.96
CA ILE A 486 -22.68 4.04 2.36
C ILE A 486 -22.62 5.57 2.41
N ALA A 487 -23.34 6.17 3.34
CA ALA A 487 -23.15 7.57 3.72
C ALA A 487 -22.58 7.61 5.14
N TYR A 488 -21.38 8.16 5.30
CA TYR A 488 -20.74 8.32 6.60
C TYR A 488 -20.76 9.79 7.04
N ALA A 489 -21.50 10.06 8.11
CA ALA A 489 -21.69 11.38 8.70
C ALA A 489 -21.98 12.49 7.67
N THR A 490 -22.68 12.16 6.58
CA THR A 490 -23.00 13.13 5.53
C THR A 490 -23.84 14.27 6.11
N SER A 491 -23.49 15.51 5.75
CA SER A 491 -24.11 16.69 6.31
C SER A 491 -25.06 17.32 5.29
N LEU A 492 -26.17 17.82 5.81
CA LEU A 492 -27.14 18.63 5.08
C LEU A 492 -26.94 20.11 5.39
N GLY A 493 -26.47 20.45 6.61
CA GLY A 493 -26.11 21.80 7.01
C GLY A 493 -27.28 22.74 7.33
N TYR A 494 -28.52 22.26 7.23
CA TYR A 494 -29.75 23.05 7.43
C TYR A 494 -30.77 22.30 8.30
N GLU A 495 -31.83 23.00 8.72
CA GLU A 495 -32.96 22.43 9.47
C GLU A 495 -33.99 21.74 8.56
N LYS A 496 -34.03 22.11 7.28
CA LYS A 496 -34.97 21.57 6.27
C LYS A 496 -34.29 21.43 4.91
N TYR A 497 -34.68 20.43 4.14
CA TYR A 497 -34.28 20.30 2.74
C TYR A 497 -35.09 21.28 1.86
N GLN A 498 -34.41 22.12 1.10
CA GLN A 498 -35.01 23.23 0.34
C GLN A 498 -35.41 22.86 -1.10
N GLY A 499 -35.40 21.59 -1.48
CA GLY A 499 -35.81 21.16 -2.82
C GLY A 499 -37.32 21.07 -3.02
N SER A 500 -37.72 21.03 -4.30
CA SER A 500 -39.10 20.78 -4.73
C SER A 500 -39.57 19.37 -4.33
N GLU A 501 -40.88 19.13 -4.36
CA GLU A 501 -41.41 17.78 -4.09
C GLU A 501 -40.90 16.73 -5.09
N GLU A 502 -40.66 17.13 -6.34
CA GLU A 502 -40.03 16.28 -7.35
C GLU A 502 -38.58 15.95 -6.98
N GLU A 503 -37.77 16.95 -6.61
CA GLU A 503 -36.38 16.74 -6.18
C GLU A 503 -36.30 15.87 -4.92
N LYS A 504 -37.23 16.05 -3.97
CA LYS A 504 -37.34 15.20 -2.78
C LYS A 504 -37.68 13.76 -3.14
N CYS A 505 -38.62 13.54 -4.07
CA CYS A 505 -38.99 12.22 -4.55
C CYS A 505 -37.79 11.50 -5.19
N ILE A 506 -37.03 12.20 -6.04
CA ILE A 506 -35.83 11.66 -6.67
C ILE A 506 -34.75 11.34 -5.62
N ALA A 507 -34.47 12.27 -4.72
CA ALA A 507 -33.50 12.09 -3.64
C ALA A 507 -33.86 10.89 -2.75
N SER A 508 -35.13 10.80 -2.32
CA SER A 508 -35.69 9.65 -1.59
C SER A 508 -35.41 8.33 -2.32
N THR A 509 -35.70 8.28 -3.62
CA THR A 509 -35.52 7.06 -4.42
C THR A 509 -34.07 6.59 -4.44
N TYR A 510 -33.11 7.50 -4.58
CA TYR A 510 -31.69 7.15 -4.53
C TYR A 510 -31.21 6.78 -3.12
N LEU A 511 -31.66 7.50 -2.08
CA LEU A 511 -31.24 7.23 -0.70
C LEU A 511 -31.73 5.87 -0.19
N LYS A 512 -32.89 5.39 -0.64
CA LYS A 512 -33.35 4.03 -0.34
C LYS A 512 -32.43 2.93 -0.87
N ARG A 513 -31.52 3.23 -1.80
CA ARG A 513 -30.51 2.30 -2.32
C ARG A 513 -29.28 2.17 -1.41
N PHE A 514 -29.17 2.97 -0.36
CA PHE A 514 -28.02 2.91 0.55
C PHE A 514 -28.16 1.73 1.51
N ASN A 515 -27.05 1.01 1.70
CA ASN A 515 -26.98 -0.08 2.67
C ASN A 515 -26.93 0.46 4.10
N ALA A 516 -26.34 1.64 4.29
CA ALA A 516 -26.21 2.29 5.59
C ALA A 516 -26.11 3.82 5.42
N ILE A 517 -26.85 4.55 6.26
CA ILE A 517 -26.84 6.01 6.28
C ILE A 517 -26.53 6.51 7.69
N SER A 518 -25.50 7.33 7.79
CA SER A 518 -25.27 8.18 8.95
C SER A 518 -25.08 9.64 8.54
N VAL A 519 -25.42 10.53 9.45
CA VAL A 519 -25.37 11.99 9.29
C VAL A 519 -24.61 12.63 10.46
N ARG A 520 -24.01 13.80 10.24
CA ARG A 520 -23.19 14.47 11.26
C ARG A 520 -24.01 15.21 12.31
N GLU A 521 -25.06 15.91 11.90
CA GLU A 521 -25.92 16.71 12.77
C GLU A 521 -27.26 16.03 13.07
N THR A 522 -27.78 16.24 14.28
CA THR A 522 -29.07 15.67 14.72
C THR A 522 -30.23 16.08 13.81
N SER A 523 -30.26 17.33 13.31
CA SER A 523 -31.30 17.78 12.36
C SER A 523 -31.31 16.95 11.07
N GLY A 524 -30.16 16.42 10.65
CA GLY A 524 -30.06 15.54 9.49
C GLY A 524 -30.86 14.25 9.64
N THR A 525 -30.94 13.69 10.86
CA THR A 525 -31.72 12.46 11.11
C THR A 525 -33.22 12.70 10.89
N VAL A 526 -33.71 13.87 11.29
CA VAL A 526 -35.09 14.31 11.09
C VAL A 526 -35.37 14.52 9.60
N ILE A 527 -34.48 15.22 8.88
CA ILE A 527 -34.65 15.44 7.43
C ILE A 527 -34.66 14.11 6.67
N CYS A 528 -33.75 13.19 6.98
CA CYS A 528 -33.73 11.86 6.36
C CYS A 528 -35.06 11.12 6.54
N GLN A 529 -35.63 11.17 7.74
CA GLN A 529 -36.90 10.51 8.02
C GLN A 529 -38.09 11.23 7.35
N GLU A 530 -38.22 12.54 7.53
CA GLU A 530 -39.40 13.31 7.12
C GLU A 530 -39.42 13.66 5.62
N SER A 531 -38.27 13.99 5.04
CA SER A 531 -38.19 14.41 3.63
C SER A 531 -37.90 13.26 2.67
N PHE A 532 -37.21 12.21 3.13
CA PHE A 532 -36.74 11.13 2.26
C PHE A 532 -37.25 9.74 2.66
N GLY A 533 -37.87 9.59 3.84
CA GLY A 533 -38.39 8.30 4.30
C GLY A 533 -37.31 7.25 4.57
N VAL A 534 -36.09 7.67 4.93
CA VAL A 534 -34.96 6.78 5.23
C VAL A 534 -34.45 6.97 6.65
N ASN A 535 -34.05 5.87 7.29
CA ASN A 535 -33.47 5.91 8.63
C ASN A 535 -31.99 6.31 8.54
N ALA A 536 -31.60 7.30 9.34
CA ALA A 536 -30.22 7.76 9.48
C ALA A 536 -29.83 7.81 10.95
N VAL A 537 -28.57 7.49 11.27
CA VAL A 537 -28.02 7.60 12.62
C VAL A 537 -27.01 8.74 12.71
N ARG A 538 -26.95 9.42 13.86
CA ARG A 538 -25.99 10.51 14.09
C ARG A 538 -24.63 9.94 14.48
N MET A 539 -23.60 10.24 13.69
CA MET A 539 -22.22 9.82 13.92
C MET A 539 -21.27 11.00 14.03
N LEU A 540 -20.13 10.75 14.68
CA LEU A 540 -19.09 11.75 14.89
C LEU A 540 -18.36 12.04 13.57
N ASP A 541 -17.94 13.30 13.39
CA ASP A 541 -17.16 13.71 12.22
C ASP A 541 -15.86 12.88 12.15
N PRO A 542 -15.47 12.37 10.96
CA PRO A 542 -14.32 11.48 10.83
C PRO A 542 -13.01 12.13 11.26
N VAL A 543 -12.90 13.46 11.34
CA VAL A 543 -11.69 14.09 11.88
C VAL A 543 -11.39 13.68 13.33
N PHE A 544 -12.43 13.34 14.10
CA PHE A 544 -12.26 12.84 15.47
C PHE A 544 -11.99 11.33 15.54
N LEU A 545 -12.35 10.58 14.49
CA LEU A 545 -12.13 9.13 14.41
C LEU A 545 -10.70 8.78 14.00
N CYS A 546 -10.11 9.60 13.13
CA CYS A 546 -8.75 9.42 12.65
C CYS A 546 -7.77 9.51 13.82
N ASN A 547 -6.79 8.60 13.84
CA ASN A 547 -5.73 8.65 14.84
C ASN A 547 -4.93 9.96 14.69
N ILE A 548 -4.73 10.66 15.81
CA ILE A 548 -3.99 11.94 15.86
C ILE A 548 -2.57 11.82 15.29
N SER A 549 -1.95 10.64 15.34
CA SER A 549 -0.62 10.41 14.76
C SER A 549 -0.54 10.74 13.28
N HIS A 550 -1.63 10.55 12.52
CA HIS A 550 -1.66 10.89 11.09
C HIS A 550 -1.60 12.40 10.87
N TYR A 551 -2.28 13.19 11.71
CA TYR A 551 -2.20 14.66 11.66
C TYR A 551 -0.84 15.18 12.13
N ASP A 552 -0.24 14.50 13.10
CA ASP A 552 1.11 14.83 13.57
C ASP A 552 2.17 14.60 12.50
N GLU A 553 2.03 13.55 11.69
CA GLU A 553 2.87 13.32 10.52
C GLU A 553 2.69 14.43 9.47
N LEU A 554 1.45 14.87 9.21
CA LEU A 554 1.18 16.01 8.33
C LEU A 554 1.88 17.29 8.83
N ALA A 555 1.76 17.60 10.12
CA ALA A 555 2.37 18.78 10.72
C ALA A 555 3.90 18.78 10.61
N GLN A 556 4.52 17.59 10.71
CA GLN A 556 5.98 17.43 10.61
C GLN A 556 6.51 17.72 9.21
N ASN A 557 5.68 17.57 8.17
CA ASN A 557 6.05 17.87 6.79
C ASN A 557 6.04 19.38 6.46
N SER A 558 5.54 20.23 7.36
CA SER A 558 5.53 21.68 7.18
C SER A 558 6.84 22.33 7.64
N THR A 559 7.34 23.27 6.82
CA THR A 559 8.53 24.08 7.10
C THR A 559 8.22 25.40 7.82
N LEU A 560 6.95 25.72 8.08
CA LEU A 560 6.54 26.99 8.67
C LEU A 560 7.07 27.15 10.11
N ASP A 561 7.59 28.32 10.45
CA ASP A 561 8.03 28.61 11.82
C ASP A 561 6.85 28.98 12.73
N THR A 562 6.74 28.25 13.83
CA THR A 562 5.69 28.39 14.84
C THR A 562 6.26 28.36 16.26
N ASN A 563 7.52 28.78 16.46
CA ASN A 563 8.19 28.74 17.76
C ASN A 563 7.66 29.78 18.77
N GLU A 564 7.17 30.92 18.29
CA GLU A 564 6.58 31.95 19.13
C GLU A 564 5.17 31.56 19.61
N LYS A 565 4.72 32.11 20.74
CA LYS A 565 3.33 31.95 21.18
C LYS A 565 2.42 32.90 20.41
N TYR A 566 1.32 32.37 19.88
CA TYR A 566 0.33 33.15 19.13
C TYR A 566 -1.09 32.64 19.37
N ILE A 567 -2.05 33.51 19.09
CA ILE A 567 -3.45 33.16 18.89
C ILE A 567 -3.62 32.78 17.42
N LEU A 568 -4.19 31.62 17.13
CA LEU A 568 -4.60 31.32 15.76
C LEU A 568 -6.03 31.83 15.56
N CYS A 569 -6.27 32.56 14.47
CA CYS A 569 -7.60 33.00 14.07
C CYS A 569 -7.94 32.37 12.72
N TYR A 570 -8.78 31.35 12.69
CA TYR A 570 -9.26 30.76 11.43
C TYR A 570 -10.64 31.33 11.09
N ILE A 571 -10.66 32.32 10.20
CA ILE A 571 -11.83 33.16 9.89
C ILE A 571 -12.21 33.01 8.42
N LEU A 572 -13.35 32.36 8.16
CA LEU A 572 -13.89 32.11 6.83
C LEU A 572 -14.61 33.34 6.26
N ASP A 573 -15.33 34.08 7.10
CA ASP A 573 -16.12 35.24 6.67
C ASP A 573 -15.70 36.51 7.45
N PRO A 574 -14.64 37.20 7.02
CA PRO A 574 -14.17 38.44 7.67
C PRO A 574 -15.25 39.51 7.81
N SER A 575 -15.25 40.21 8.94
CA SER A 575 -16.06 41.40 9.21
C SER A 575 -15.32 42.34 10.17
N ASP A 576 -15.71 43.61 10.21
CA ASP A 576 -15.13 44.57 11.16
C ASP A 576 -15.38 44.16 12.62
N GLU A 577 -16.53 43.53 12.89
CA GLU A 577 -16.85 42.97 14.23
C GLU A 577 -15.87 41.87 14.63
N LYS A 578 -15.58 40.92 13.72
CA LYS A 578 -14.60 39.85 13.97
C LYS A 578 -13.19 40.41 14.12
N ARG A 579 -12.83 41.45 13.36
CA ARG A 579 -11.53 42.14 13.50
C ARG A 579 -11.38 42.73 14.90
N LYS A 580 -12.37 43.52 15.35
CA LYS A 580 -12.39 44.12 16.69
C LYS A 580 -12.36 43.07 17.80
N ALA A 581 -13.06 41.95 17.63
CA ALA A 581 -13.02 40.85 18.57
C ALA A 581 -11.63 40.20 18.65
N VAL A 582 -10.95 39.98 17.53
CA VAL A 582 -9.57 39.46 17.51
C VAL A 582 -8.59 40.44 18.18
N GLU A 583 -8.67 41.74 17.88
CA GLU A 583 -7.86 42.77 18.54
C GLU A 583 -8.07 42.80 20.06
N TYR A 584 -9.32 42.62 20.50
CA TYR A 584 -9.65 42.51 21.92
C TYR A 584 -9.00 41.26 22.56
N VAL A 585 -9.07 40.11 21.90
CA VAL A 585 -8.45 38.86 22.36
C VAL A 585 -6.91 38.98 22.41
N GLU A 586 -6.29 39.61 21.41
CA GLU A 586 -4.85 39.91 21.41
C GLU A 586 -4.45 40.75 22.64
N LYS A 587 -5.21 41.82 22.92
CA LYS A 587 -4.98 42.70 24.08
C LYS A 587 -5.19 41.96 25.41
N LYS A 588 -6.25 41.16 25.53
CA LYS A 588 -6.59 40.42 26.75
C LYS A 588 -5.53 39.37 27.08
N LEU A 589 -5.01 38.68 26.08
CA LEU A 589 -4.05 37.60 26.25
C LEU A 589 -2.58 38.04 26.16
N GLY A 590 -2.31 39.26 25.70
CA GLY A 590 -0.94 39.76 25.49
C GLY A 590 -0.18 38.97 24.41
N MET A 591 -0.89 38.42 23.44
CA MET A 591 -0.35 37.57 22.37
C MET A 591 -0.78 38.11 21.01
N LYS A 592 0.06 37.91 19.98
CA LYS A 592 -0.29 38.28 18.60
C LYS A 592 -1.12 37.20 17.93
N ALA A 593 -2.04 37.61 17.07
CA ALA A 593 -2.84 36.74 16.23
C ALA A 593 -2.12 36.41 14.92
N LYS A 594 -2.21 35.17 14.48
CA LYS A 594 -1.95 34.73 13.10
C LYS A 594 -3.29 34.37 12.47
N VAL A 595 -3.63 34.98 11.35
CA VAL A 595 -4.96 34.86 10.74
C VAL A 595 -4.89 33.97 9.50
N VAL A 596 -5.66 32.88 9.49
CA VAL A 596 -5.89 32.04 8.32
C VAL A 596 -7.28 32.35 7.77
N LEU A 597 -7.37 32.54 6.47
CA LEU A 597 -8.60 32.92 5.77
C LEU A 597 -9.11 31.78 4.86
N ASP A 598 -10.32 31.96 4.33
CA ASP A 598 -10.92 31.04 3.36
C ASP A 598 -10.06 30.88 2.10
N MET A 599 -9.78 29.63 1.69
CA MET A 599 -8.97 29.35 0.50
C MET A 599 -9.65 29.84 -0.79
N LYS A 600 -10.97 29.65 -0.89
CA LYS A 600 -11.75 29.91 -2.11
C LYS A 600 -11.81 31.39 -2.43
N THR A 601 -11.99 32.22 -1.40
CA THR A 601 -12.16 33.68 -1.53
C THR A 601 -10.99 34.46 -0.94
N TYR A 602 -9.79 33.86 -0.90
CA TYR A 602 -8.64 34.37 -0.16
C TYR A 602 -8.34 35.86 -0.41
N ASP A 603 -8.20 36.30 -1.66
CA ASP A 603 -7.82 37.68 -1.97
C ASP A 603 -8.89 38.69 -1.52
N HIS A 604 -10.17 38.36 -1.73
CA HIS A 604 -11.28 39.18 -1.25
C HIS A 604 -11.34 39.21 0.28
N SER A 605 -11.19 38.06 0.92
CA SER A 605 -11.18 37.94 2.39
C SER A 605 -9.99 38.67 3.02
N LYS A 606 -8.81 38.63 2.39
CA LYS A 606 -7.61 39.36 2.83
C LYS A 606 -7.80 40.87 2.71
N ALA A 607 -8.33 41.34 1.57
CA ALA A 607 -8.65 42.75 1.39
C ALA A 607 -9.68 43.24 2.42
N ARG A 608 -10.72 42.43 2.69
CA ARG A 608 -11.72 42.73 3.72
C ARG A 608 -11.15 42.66 5.13
N TRP A 609 -10.18 41.79 5.41
CA TRP A 609 -9.54 41.68 6.72
C TRP A 609 -8.61 42.88 6.99
N GLY A 610 -7.81 43.31 6.01
CA GLY A 610 -7.10 44.60 6.07
C GLY A 610 -6.02 44.75 7.14
N MET A 611 -5.48 43.65 7.68
CA MET A 611 -4.38 43.64 8.66
C MET A 611 -3.21 42.78 8.14
N ASP A 612 -1.98 43.11 8.54
CA ASP A 612 -0.75 42.43 8.12
C ASP A 612 -0.48 41.10 8.84
N ASN A 613 -1.41 40.62 9.66
CA ASN A 613 -1.30 39.39 10.43
C ASN A 613 -1.86 38.15 9.72
N VAL A 614 -2.19 38.27 8.43
CA VAL A 614 -2.70 37.17 7.59
C VAL A 614 -1.54 36.27 7.15
N VAL A 615 -1.66 34.97 7.43
CA VAL A 615 -0.75 33.95 6.91
C VAL A 615 -1.04 33.75 5.42
N ASP A 616 -0.02 33.91 4.58
CA ASP A 616 -0.22 33.85 3.14
C ASP A 616 -0.43 32.42 2.65
N ARG A 617 -1.67 32.12 2.24
CA ARG A 617 -2.09 30.86 1.60
C ARG A 617 -1.40 29.59 2.18
N PRO A 618 -1.58 29.29 3.48
CA PRO A 618 -0.91 28.14 4.10
C PRO A 618 -1.29 26.83 3.41
N SER A 619 -0.35 25.89 3.28
CA SER A 619 -0.66 24.53 2.82
C SER A 619 -1.53 23.77 3.84
N ILE A 620 -2.02 22.58 3.48
CA ILE A 620 -2.77 21.72 4.42
C ILE A 620 -1.88 21.31 5.60
N GLU A 621 -0.61 20.98 5.31
CA GLU A 621 0.42 20.68 6.30
C GLU A 621 0.66 21.88 7.24
N ASP A 622 0.76 23.09 6.70
CA ASP A 622 0.93 24.32 7.48
C ASP A 622 -0.28 24.62 8.37
N PHE A 623 -1.49 24.41 7.85
CA PHE A 623 -2.73 24.65 8.59
C PHE A 623 -2.83 23.79 9.85
N ILE A 624 -2.52 22.49 9.74
CA ILE A 624 -2.48 21.60 10.91
C ILE A 624 -1.38 22.02 11.88
N LYS A 625 -0.17 22.35 11.39
CA LYS A 625 0.94 22.81 12.25
C LYS A 625 0.58 24.10 12.99
N LEU A 626 -0.11 25.03 12.34
CA LEU A 626 -0.60 26.27 12.94
C LEU A 626 -1.59 26.01 14.07
N ILE A 627 -2.56 25.12 13.88
CA ILE A 627 -3.53 24.80 14.95
C ILE A 627 -2.81 24.12 16.11
N LYS A 628 -2.05 23.05 15.82
CA LYS A 628 -1.34 22.24 16.81
C LYS A 628 -0.45 23.08 17.74
N ASN A 629 0.24 24.08 17.19
CA ASN A 629 1.22 24.88 17.93
C ASN A 629 0.64 26.22 18.44
N SER A 630 -0.66 26.47 18.25
CA SER A 630 -1.31 27.70 18.75
C SER A 630 -1.48 27.65 20.27
N SER A 631 -1.47 28.82 20.93
CA SER A 631 -1.72 28.91 22.38
C SER A 631 -3.19 29.17 22.70
N PHE A 632 -3.95 29.65 21.72
CA PHE A 632 -5.39 29.93 21.81
C PHE A 632 -5.96 29.98 20.40
N LEU A 633 -7.24 29.63 20.22
CA LEU A 633 -7.91 29.62 18.93
C LEU A 633 -9.16 30.51 18.93
N VAL A 634 -9.35 31.30 17.87
CA VAL A 634 -10.62 31.97 17.56
C VAL A 634 -11.07 31.51 16.18
N SER A 635 -12.26 30.94 16.05
CA SER A 635 -12.70 30.46 14.73
C SER A 635 -14.20 30.55 14.51
N ASP A 636 -14.58 30.84 13.26
CA ASP A 636 -15.94 30.74 12.74
C ASP A 636 -16.13 29.49 11.84
N SER A 637 -15.20 28.54 11.93
CA SER A 637 -15.17 27.31 11.14
C SER A 637 -15.42 26.09 12.02
N HIS A 638 -16.38 25.25 11.62
CA HIS A 638 -16.68 24.00 12.31
C HIS A 638 -15.43 23.12 12.47
N HIS A 639 -14.72 22.86 11.36
CA HIS A 639 -13.50 22.05 11.40
C HIS A 639 -12.34 22.75 12.11
N GLY A 640 -12.29 24.08 12.10
CA GLY A 640 -11.35 24.84 12.93
C GLY A 640 -11.50 24.47 14.41
N ILE A 641 -12.74 24.47 14.90
CA ILE A 641 -13.07 24.06 16.27
C ILE A 641 -12.79 22.57 16.49
N CYS A 642 -13.12 21.69 15.54
CA CYS A 642 -12.80 20.26 15.69
C CYS A 642 -11.31 20.01 15.90
N PHE A 643 -10.44 20.65 15.12
CA PHE A 643 -8.99 20.51 15.29
C PHE A 643 -8.47 21.22 16.56
N GLY A 644 -9.11 22.31 16.99
CA GLY A 644 -8.86 22.90 18.31
C GLY A 644 -9.12 21.91 19.45
N LEU A 645 -10.24 21.18 19.38
CA LEU A 645 -10.57 20.12 20.34
C LEU A 645 -9.57 18.96 20.27
N ILE A 646 -9.22 18.47 19.08
CA ILE A 646 -8.26 17.36 18.89
C ILE A 646 -6.88 17.68 19.49
N TYR A 647 -6.43 18.93 19.40
CA TYR A 647 -5.14 19.37 19.94
C TYR A 647 -5.22 19.99 21.34
N HIS A 648 -6.38 19.91 21.99
CA HIS A 648 -6.61 20.40 23.35
C HIS A 648 -6.33 21.90 23.52
N ILE A 649 -6.68 22.70 22.52
CA ILE A 649 -6.45 24.15 22.49
C ILE A 649 -7.65 24.87 23.09
N ASN A 650 -7.44 25.84 23.98
CA ASN A 650 -8.55 26.66 24.47
C ASN A 650 -9.03 27.61 23.37
N PHE A 651 -10.35 27.80 23.22
CA PHE A 651 -10.88 28.54 22.08
C PHE A 651 -12.14 29.36 22.35
N ILE A 652 -12.42 30.27 21.41
CA ILE A 652 -13.72 30.93 21.25
C ILE A 652 -14.26 30.63 19.85
N CYS A 653 -15.47 30.09 19.81
CA CYS A 653 -16.19 29.81 18.57
C CYS A 653 -17.19 30.92 18.25
N ILE A 654 -17.17 31.40 17.00
CA ILE A 654 -18.15 32.33 16.46
C ILE A 654 -19.09 31.54 15.55
N ALA A 655 -20.30 31.24 16.01
CA ALA A 655 -21.22 30.36 15.31
C ALA A 655 -21.63 30.95 13.95
N ASN A 656 -21.25 30.26 12.87
CA ASN A 656 -21.43 30.79 11.53
C ASN A 656 -22.76 30.34 10.90
N ARG A 657 -23.79 31.19 11.03
CA ARG A 657 -25.15 30.89 10.55
C ARG A 657 -25.25 30.68 9.04
N SER A 658 -24.54 31.46 8.24
CA SER A 658 -24.56 31.34 6.78
C SER A 658 -23.89 30.05 6.28
N ARG A 659 -23.02 29.45 7.09
CA ARG A 659 -22.30 28.20 6.77
C ARG A 659 -22.83 26.98 7.51
N GLY A 660 -24.05 27.02 8.03
CA GLY A 660 -24.72 25.85 8.64
C GLY A 660 -24.50 25.77 10.15
N TYR A 661 -25.36 26.50 10.87
CA TYR A 661 -25.39 26.63 12.33
C TYR A 661 -25.57 25.32 13.09
N THR A 662 -26.46 24.44 12.59
CA THR A 662 -26.87 23.20 13.26
C THR A 662 -25.71 22.26 13.57
N ARG A 663 -24.63 22.33 12.79
CA ARG A 663 -23.40 21.53 13.00
C ARG A 663 -22.66 21.95 14.26
N PHE A 664 -22.55 23.26 14.50
CA PHE A 664 -21.95 23.79 15.73
C PHE A 664 -22.82 23.44 16.92
N GLU A 665 -24.13 23.72 16.85
CA GLU A 665 -25.05 23.41 17.95
C GLU A 665 -25.02 21.93 18.33
N SER A 666 -25.07 21.03 17.36
CA SER A 666 -25.01 19.58 17.60
C SER A 666 -23.74 19.16 18.33
N LEU A 667 -22.57 19.67 17.93
CA LEU A 667 -21.28 19.34 18.55
C LEU A 667 -21.15 19.94 19.95
N PHE A 668 -21.49 21.21 20.12
CA PHE A 668 -21.34 21.93 21.39
C PHE A 668 -22.30 21.39 22.46
N ASN A 669 -23.51 20.96 22.06
CA ASN A 669 -24.45 20.30 22.96
C ASN A 669 -23.98 18.90 23.35
N LEU A 670 -23.44 18.13 22.40
CA LEU A 670 -22.87 16.80 22.68
C LEU A 670 -21.73 16.88 23.71
N LEU A 671 -20.81 17.82 23.52
CA LEU A 671 -19.62 18.00 24.36
C LEU A 671 -19.86 18.88 25.60
N ARG A 672 -21.06 19.44 25.76
CA ARG A 672 -21.43 20.32 26.90
C ARG A 672 -20.52 21.55 27.06
N ILE A 673 -20.05 22.11 25.95
CA ILE A 673 -19.11 23.24 25.90
C ILE A 673 -19.73 24.52 25.33
N ARG A 674 -21.07 24.65 25.35
CA ARG A 674 -21.79 25.80 24.78
C ARG A 674 -21.26 27.16 25.25
N LYS A 675 -20.73 27.25 26.47
CA LYS A 675 -20.14 28.48 27.03
C LYS A 675 -18.97 29.05 26.23
N HIS A 676 -18.35 28.28 25.33
CA HIS A 676 -17.24 28.73 24.46
C HIS A 676 -17.72 29.16 23.06
N MET A 677 -19.03 29.27 22.83
CA MET A 677 -19.61 29.67 21.54
C MET A 677 -20.48 30.90 21.68
N VAL A 678 -20.24 31.87 20.81
CA VAL A 678 -21.05 33.09 20.66
C VAL A 678 -21.82 33.07 19.34
N ASP A 679 -22.98 33.72 19.30
CA ASP A 679 -23.76 33.86 18.06
C ASP A 679 -23.29 35.07 17.22
N ASN A 680 -22.72 36.09 17.87
CA ASN A 680 -22.10 37.25 17.23
C ASN A 680 -20.71 37.56 17.81
N ALA A 681 -19.77 38.00 16.96
CA ALA A 681 -18.40 38.33 17.38
C ALA A 681 -18.32 39.47 18.41
N ALA A 682 -19.29 40.39 18.43
CA ALA A 682 -19.38 41.47 19.41
C ALA A 682 -19.58 40.96 20.84
N GLU A 683 -20.17 39.78 21.04
CA GLU A 683 -20.36 39.14 22.35
C GLU A 683 -19.04 38.70 23.01
N ILE A 684 -17.93 38.72 22.26
CA ILE A 684 -16.59 38.41 22.77
C ILE A 684 -16.05 39.56 23.62
N ILE A 685 -16.42 40.80 23.27
CA ILE A 685 -15.89 41.99 23.92
C ILE A 685 -16.37 42.03 25.36
N GLU A 686 -15.43 42.12 26.30
CA GLU A 686 -15.68 42.20 27.75
C GLU A 686 -16.38 40.97 28.37
N ASN A 687 -16.39 39.83 27.67
CA ASN A 687 -16.92 38.58 28.19
C ASN A 687 -15.80 37.64 28.67
N ASP A 688 -15.44 37.77 29.95
CA ASP A 688 -14.33 37.01 30.55
C ASP A 688 -14.61 35.49 30.67
N SER A 689 -15.89 35.08 30.69
CA SER A 689 -16.25 33.65 30.78
C SER A 689 -15.80 32.82 29.58
N LEU A 690 -15.63 33.46 28.41
CA LEU A 690 -15.19 32.80 27.18
C LEU A 690 -13.72 32.33 27.24
N PHE A 691 -12.93 32.90 28.17
CA PHE A 691 -11.50 32.59 28.34
C PHE A 691 -11.24 31.50 29.38
N GLU A 692 -12.28 31.03 30.07
CA GLU A 692 -12.18 29.88 30.97
C GLU A 692 -11.59 28.68 30.23
N LYS A 693 -10.92 27.78 30.97
CA LYS A 693 -10.40 26.55 30.37
C LYS A 693 -11.55 25.60 30.04
N ILE A 694 -11.49 25.02 28.85
CA ILE A 694 -12.30 23.84 28.50
C ILE A 694 -11.90 22.67 29.40
N ASP A 695 -12.89 21.95 29.92
CA ASP A 695 -12.70 20.71 30.66
C ASP A 695 -12.45 19.57 29.67
N TYR A 696 -11.18 19.38 29.31
CA TYR A 696 -10.77 18.36 28.35
C TYR A 696 -10.95 16.94 28.87
N GLU A 697 -10.91 16.72 30.19
CA GLU A 697 -11.14 15.37 30.75
C GLU A 697 -12.57 14.91 30.44
N MET A 698 -13.56 15.79 30.63
CA MET A 698 -14.96 15.51 30.28
C MET A 698 -15.17 15.40 28.77
N VAL A 699 -14.56 16.28 27.98
CA VAL A 699 -14.64 16.26 26.51
C VAL A 699 -14.06 14.96 25.94
N ASP A 700 -12.89 14.52 26.42
CA ASP A 700 -12.21 13.32 25.95
C ASP A 700 -13.02 12.06 26.25
N GLN A 701 -13.60 11.96 27.45
CA GLN A 701 -14.49 10.84 27.80
C GLN A 701 -15.69 10.72 26.85
N ILE A 702 -16.31 11.84 26.47
CA ILE A 702 -17.43 11.85 25.51
C ILE A 702 -16.94 11.52 24.10
N LEU A 703 -15.84 12.12 23.66
CA LEU A 703 -15.28 11.91 22.33
C LEU A 703 -14.80 10.47 22.13
N GLU A 704 -14.17 9.84 23.12
CA GLU A 704 -13.75 8.44 23.05
C GLU A 704 -14.94 7.50 22.90
N HIS A 705 -15.99 7.68 23.72
CA HIS A 705 -17.22 6.90 23.60
C HIS A 705 -17.87 7.05 22.21
N GLU A 706 -17.98 8.28 21.73
CA GLU A 706 -18.58 8.59 20.44
C GLU A 706 -17.73 8.12 19.25
N ARG A 707 -16.39 8.16 19.39
CA ARG A 707 -15.41 7.61 18.44
C ARG A 707 -15.60 6.10 18.33
N ASP A 708 -15.64 5.37 19.43
CA ASP A 708 -15.80 3.91 19.43
C ASP A 708 -17.14 3.50 18.81
N ARG A 709 -18.23 4.19 19.17
CA ARG A 709 -19.55 3.96 18.56
C ARG A 709 -19.51 4.18 17.04
N SER A 710 -18.87 5.25 16.60
CA SER A 710 -18.81 5.62 15.19
C SER A 710 -17.92 4.69 14.37
N LEU A 711 -16.76 4.28 14.91
CA LEU A 711 -15.87 3.29 14.28
C LEU A 711 -16.54 1.92 14.18
N THR A 712 -17.26 1.51 15.23
CA THR A 712 -18.01 0.25 15.23
C THR A 712 -19.08 0.27 14.15
N TRP A 713 -19.88 1.33 14.10
CA TRP A 713 -20.90 1.49 13.07
C TRP A 713 -20.32 1.48 11.65
N LEU A 714 -19.21 2.21 11.42
CA LEU A 714 -18.57 2.24 10.10
C LEU A 714 -18.06 0.86 9.68
N LYS A 715 -17.43 0.10 10.59
CA LYS A 715 -17.00 -1.29 10.34
C LYS A 715 -18.17 -2.20 9.99
N GLU A 716 -19.28 -2.10 10.71
CA GLU A 716 -20.49 -2.88 10.44
C GLU A 716 -21.11 -2.50 9.09
N ALA A 717 -21.21 -1.20 8.79
CA ALA A 717 -21.72 -0.70 7.51
C ALA A 717 -20.88 -1.20 6.33
N LEU A 718 -19.55 -1.23 6.46
CA LEU A 718 -18.63 -1.70 5.42
C LEU A 718 -18.66 -3.23 5.24
N ASN A 719 -18.91 -4.00 6.29
CA ASN A 719 -18.89 -5.47 6.24
C ASN A 719 -20.28 -6.12 6.06
N SER A 720 -21.37 -5.38 6.21
CA SER A 720 -22.74 -5.92 6.11
C SER A 720 -23.08 -6.40 4.69
N ASP A 721 -23.63 -7.60 4.56
CA ASP A 721 -24.17 -8.17 3.31
C ASP A 721 -25.63 -7.75 3.04
N ARG A 722 -26.21 -6.89 3.89
CA ARG A 722 -27.61 -6.47 3.75
C ARG A 722 -27.80 -5.67 2.46
N SER A 723 -28.58 -6.19 1.52
CA SER A 723 -29.10 -5.42 0.39
C SER A 723 -30.33 -4.60 0.82
N PRO A 724 -30.45 -3.34 0.35
CA PRO A 724 -31.65 -2.56 0.62
C PRO A 724 -32.86 -3.15 -0.13
N GLU A 725 -33.99 -3.29 0.57
CA GLU A 725 -35.26 -3.67 -0.05
C GLU A 725 -35.92 -2.42 -0.65
N MET A 726 -36.05 -2.40 -1.98
CA MET A 726 -36.79 -1.37 -2.70
C MET A 726 -38.12 -1.91 -3.21
N ASN A 727 -39.16 -1.10 -3.17
CA ASN A 727 -40.41 -1.43 -3.84
C ASN A 727 -40.24 -1.33 -5.38
N THR A 728 -41.12 -1.99 -6.11
CA THR A 728 -41.07 -2.04 -7.59
C THR A 728 -41.15 -0.66 -8.25
N GLN A 729 -41.90 0.28 -7.67
CA GLN A 729 -42.05 1.63 -8.22
C GLN A 729 -40.73 2.42 -8.15
N ASP A 730 -40.06 2.40 -6.99
CA ASP A 730 -38.77 3.06 -6.78
C ASP A 730 -37.70 2.45 -7.71
N GLN A 731 -37.72 1.13 -7.90
CA GLN A 731 -36.78 0.45 -8.79
C GLN A 731 -37.02 0.82 -10.27
N LEU A 732 -38.28 0.88 -10.70
CA LEU A 732 -38.64 1.34 -12.05
C LEU A 732 -38.24 2.80 -12.27
N LEU A 733 -38.43 3.66 -11.25
CA LEU A 733 -38.06 5.07 -11.33
C LEU A 733 -36.54 5.25 -11.47
N VAL A 734 -35.73 4.52 -10.68
CA VAL A 734 -34.26 4.53 -10.82
C VAL A 734 -33.84 4.05 -12.21
N ASN A 735 -34.41 2.96 -12.69
CA ASN A 735 -34.11 2.44 -14.02
C ASN A 735 -34.47 3.45 -15.11
N TYR A 736 -35.64 4.09 -15.01
CA TYR A 736 -36.07 5.14 -15.93
C TYR A 736 -35.13 6.34 -15.90
N MET A 737 -34.78 6.86 -14.72
CA MET A 737 -33.89 8.02 -14.58
C MET A 737 -32.49 7.74 -15.13
N ASN A 738 -31.93 6.57 -14.80
CA ASN A 738 -30.62 6.16 -15.31
C ASN A 738 -30.64 5.98 -16.84
N HIS A 739 -31.72 5.38 -17.38
CA HIS A 739 -31.87 5.21 -18.82
C HIS A 739 -32.06 6.54 -19.56
N SER A 740 -32.90 7.43 -19.04
CA SER A 740 -33.15 8.77 -19.61
C SER A 740 -31.85 9.56 -19.73
N ARG A 741 -31.04 9.57 -18.66
CA ARG A 741 -29.73 10.25 -18.67
C ARG A 741 -28.77 9.68 -19.71
N LYS A 742 -28.75 8.35 -19.85
CA LYS A 742 -27.92 7.69 -20.87
C LYS A 742 -28.34 8.11 -22.28
N LEU A 743 -29.64 8.20 -22.55
CA LEU A 743 -30.16 8.66 -23.83
C LEU A 743 -29.86 10.15 -24.08
N GLU A 744 -30.01 11.00 -23.08
CA GLU A 744 -29.65 12.43 -23.17
C GLU A 744 -28.18 12.61 -23.53
N TRP A 745 -27.30 11.79 -22.95
CA TRP A 745 -25.88 11.77 -23.27
C TRP A 745 -25.59 11.28 -24.69
N GLU A 746 -26.15 10.15 -25.11
CA GLU A 746 -25.97 9.64 -26.47
C GLU A 746 -26.42 10.69 -27.49
N ASN A 747 -27.53 11.38 -27.22
CA ASN A 747 -28.02 12.48 -28.05
C ASN A 747 -27.04 13.66 -28.09
N LYS A 748 -26.50 14.09 -26.93
CA LYS A 748 -25.46 15.14 -26.86
C LYS A 748 -24.19 14.74 -27.62
N ARG A 749 -23.74 13.49 -27.50
CA ARG A 749 -22.58 12.95 -28.22
C ARG A 749 -22.79 12.98 -29.73
N LEU A 750 -23.93 12.46 -30.19
CA LEU A 750 -24.30 12.42 -31.62
C LEU A 750 -24.42 13.83 -32.20
N LYS A 751 -24.97 14.80 -31.45
CA LYS A 751 -25.01 16.22 -31.86
C LYS A 751 -23.61 16.81 -32.03
N ASN A 752 -22.70 16.54 -31.11
CA ASN A 752 -21.32 17.00 -31.18
C ASN A 752 -20.56 16.36 -32.36
N GLU A 753 -20.76 15.07 -32.61
CA GLU A 753 -20.19 14.37 -33.79
C GLU A 753 -20.74 14.96 -35.09
N LEU A 754 -22.05 15.19 -35.17
CA LEU A 754 -22.68 15.84 -36.32
C LEU A 754 -22.11 17.25 -36.55
N GLN A 755 -21.87 18.02 -35.48
CA GLN A 755 -21.27 19.35 -35.60
C GLN A 755 -19.81 19.31 -36.05
N LYS A 756 -19.04 18.28 -35.65
CA LYS A 756 -17.67 18.06 -36.14
C LYS A 756 -17.65 17.64 -37.60
N LEU A 757 -18.60 16.81 -38.06
CA LEU A 757 -18.73 16.41 -39.47
C LEU A 757 -19.18 17.56 -40.39
N LYS A 758 -19.86 18.58 -39.82
CA LYS A 758 -20.27 19.80 -40.54
C LYS A 758 -19.18 20.87 -40.64
N LYS A 759 -18.08 20.73 -39.90
CA LYS A 759 -16.90 21.61 -39.95
C LYS A 759 -15.83 20.95 -40.81
#